data_AF-A0A8H7X3Z5-F1
#
_entry.id   AF-A0A8H7X3Z5-F1
#
_cell.length_a   1.000
_cell.length_b   1.000
_cell.length_c   1.000
_cell.angle_alpha   90.00
_cell.angle_beta   90.00
_cell.angle_gamma   90.00
#
_symmetry.space_group_name_H-M   'P 1'
#
loop_
_entity.id
_entity.type
_entity.pdbx_description
1 polymer ?
#
loop_
_entity_poly.entity_id
_entity_poly.type
_entity_poly.pdbx_seq_one_letter_code
_entity_poly.pdbx_strand_id
1 'polypeptide(L)'
;MVYCGKPSRGCQMCRTRRIKCDETKPTCNQCAKSRRVCPGYKDDFDLVFRNETQATERRARRAGNSKRAGAQITPATQQSPPPTTSGGRTGPERSPTLIAPNPDQNMSNAIAPMGALTIPLDQQAPCFFVSNFVIAPRLESRGYFDFIMPMLKTESANSHLSLAFSAVAMASLANRPNTRGQRMLFSQAIGQYAKALKATNLALQTPVHQKTDATLAAILMLGFFETVASEKSNAMAWYSHVDGAVQLVRMRGKKQLRTKAGYSLFRAVRQQMLICALSGSKPLAMGAEWWIVDAEKDKVGIFVIGLSCRVAELRVELNTALATFPRTPEYFQEVANIMRRGQALEAECVEWQAALPDEWRPRTVAWVDQVPGGDITNAEVFPGKVDMYSDITIASLWNQMRVARLFISGTIVRCAAWICSPVDYRTTPEYAQAVRLSVDLITDVIAATPYHLGWRVSQGGILKSGDFASPFSGDDGFTSSKAIRGVFMMWPLFSISNMDYISDAQRVWVKGRLMYVSETLGLNHAKVLSNFSLRLPSMIIRRDNMMHLAQSAASPSAAAARGFSPPIAANTSQHITTSTISKLAASSGFPNNPTSFISSPVPTPSFISNNNAYTTQPSPPPPVAGGTGAGASNVMTTSSGLPMYTMNPLQQREAMLKEKWENERKSLLKKAGNQQGESVERLLANYFVV
;
A
#
# COMPACT_ATOMS: atom_id res chain seq x y z
N MET A 1 -18.44 -12.64 45.56
CA MET A 1 -18.43 -11.24 45.06
C MET A 1 -18.88 -10.33 46.18
N VAL A 2 -18.11 -9.31 46.54
CA VAL A 2 -18.54 -8.27 47.48
C VAL A 2 -19.23 -7.19 46.68
N TYR A 3 -20.49 -6.88 46.99
CA TYR A 3 -21.27 -5.86 46.28
C TYR A 3 -20.75 -4.46 46.67
N CYS A 4 -20.01 -3.80 45.78
CA CYS A 4 -19.60 -2.40 45.99
C CYS A 4 -20.75 -1.48 45.57
N GLY A 5 -21.38 -0.81 46.53
CA GLY A 5 -22.50 0.11 46.29
C GLY A 5 -22.21 1.26 45.30
N LYS A 6 -23.27 1.97 44.89
CA LYS A 6 -23.25 3.05 43.89
C LYS A 6 -22.18 4.12 44.24
N PRO A 7 -21.33 4.54 43.28
CA PRO A 7 -20.32 5.57 43.52
C PRO A 7 -20.96 6.93 43.89
N SER A 8 -20.31 7.68 44.80
CA SER A 8 -20.74 9.04 45.17
C SER A 8 -20.67 10.02 43.99
N ARG A 9 -21.75 10.81 43.81
CA ARG A 9 -21.91 11.83 42.75
C ARG A 9 -21.23 13.17 43.06
N GLY A 10 -20.65 13.33 44.25
CA GLY A 10 -19.97 14.56 44.63
C GLY A 10 -18.77 14.91 43.73
N CYS A 11 -18.43 16.19 43.64
CA CYS A 11 -17.28 16.64 42.86
C CYS A 11 -15.97 16.01 43.36
N GLN A 12 -14.98 15.91 42.47
CA GLN A 12 -13.72 15.22 42.80
C GLN A 12 -13.01 15.83 44.02
N MET A 13 -13.06 17.16 44.16
CA MET A 13 -12.42 17.87 45.27
C MET A 13 -13.05 17.51 46.62
N CYS A 14 -14.39 17.48 46.71
CA CYS A 14 -15.10 17.07 47.92
C CYS A 14 -14.88 15.58 48.25
N ARG A 15 -14.85 14.72 47.22
CA ARG A 15 -14.58 13.27 47.40
C ARG A 15 -13.18 13.01 47.95
N THR A 16 -12.16 13.66 47.39
CA THR A 16 -10.77 13.54 47.88
C THR A 16 -10.67 14.02 49.33
N ARG A 17 -11.39 15.09 49.68
CA ARG A 17 -11.44 15.62 51.04
C ARG A 17 -12.37 14.85 51.98
N ARG A 18 -13.09 13.84 51.49
CA ARG A 18 -14.10 13.06 52.22
C ARG A 18 -15.14 13.92 52.95
N ILE A 19 -15.53 15.03 52.33
CA ILE A 19 -16.61 15.90 52.82
C ILE A 19 -17.84 15.77 51.93
N LYS A 20 -19.03 16.02 52.49
CA LYS A 20 -20.28 15.98 51.74
C LYS A 20 -20.32 17.12 50.72
N CYS A 21 -20.50 16.77 49.45
CA CYS A 21 -20.69 17.74 48.37
C CYS A 21 -22.17 18.12 48.29
N ASP A 22 -22.45 19.39 48.03
CA ASP A 22 -23.81 19.91 47.84
C ASP A 22 -24.32 19.80 46.39
N GLU A 23 -23.48 19.30 45.46
CA GLU A 23 -23.82 18.98 44.07
C GLU A 23 -24.33 20.15 43.21
N THR A 24 -24.18 21.40 43.67
CA THR A 24 -24.53 22.61 42.92
C THR A 24 -23.63 22.82 41.70
N LYS A 25 -24.22 23.18 40.55
CA LYS A 25 -23.53 23.40 39.27
C LYS A 25 -23.51 24.90 38.93
N PRO A 26 -22.44 25.43 38.32
CA PRO A 26 -21.26 24.73 37.78
C PRO A 26 -20.18 24.39 38.83
N THR A 27 -20.20 25.00 40.00
CA THR A 27 -19.23 24.78 41.08
C THR A 27 -19.93 24.56 42.42
N CYS A 28 -19.43 23.61 43.23
CA CYS A 28 -20.05 23.33 44.53
C CYS A 28 -19.77 24.43 45.56
N ASN A 29 -20.71 24.71 46.46
CA ASN A 29 -20.55 25.78 47.44
C ASN A 29 -19.42 25.51 48.43
N GLN A 30 -19.10 24.24 48.71
CA GLN A 30 -17.98 23.88 49.58
C GLN A 30 -16.63 24.26 48.98
N CYS A 31 -16.46 24.10 47.66
CA CYS A 31 -15.28 24.57 46.94
C CYS A 31 -15.26 26.10 46.83
N ALA A 32 -16.41 26.72 46.57
CA ALA A 32 -16.52 28.18 46.47
C ALA A 32 -16.15 28.87 47.79
N LYS A 33 -16.75 28.45 48.90
CA LYS A 33 -16.47 29.01 50.25
C LYS A 33 -15.03 28.79 50.69
N SER A 34 -14.43 27.66 50.33
CA SER A 34 -13.02 27.38 50.64
C SER A 34 -12.04 28.02 49.64
N ARG A 35 -12.52 28.84 48.69
CA ARG A 35 -11.76 29.48 47.61
C ARG A 35 -10.87 28.51 46.83
N ARG A 36 -11.36 27.29 46.59
CA ARG A 36 -10.66 26.26 45.82
C ARG A 36 -11.35 26.03 44.48
N VAL A 37 -10.55 25.79 43.45
CA VAL A 37 -11.07 25.50 42.11
C VAL A 37 -11.84 24.17 42.15
N CYS A 38 -13.13 24.23 41.81
CA CYS A 38 -13.97 23.06 41.68
C CYS A 38 -13.78 22.46 40.28
N PRO A 39 -13.28 21.22 40.14
CA PRO A 39 -13.04 20.61 38.83
C PRO A 39 -14.33 20.16 38.11
N GLY A 40 -15.51 20.42 38.70
CA GLY A 40 -16.80 19.97 38.18
C GLY A 40 -17.18 18.55 38.62
N TYR A 41 -18.26 18.04 38.04
CA TYR A 41 -18.80 16.71 38.29
C TYR A 41 -18.48 15.80 37.10
N LYS A 42 -18.24 14.51 37.35
CA LYS A 42 -18.05 13.54 36.27
C LYS A 42 -19.38 13.31 35.54
N ASP A 43 -19.29 13.13 34.22
CA ASP A 43 -20.44 12.80 33.39
C ASP A 43 -20.97 11.40 33.72
N ASP A 44 -22.29 11.20 33.69
CA ASP A 44 -22.93 9.97 34.18
C ASP A 44 -22.49 8.72 33.36
N PHE A 45 -21.97 8.92 32.14
CA PHE A 45 -21.41 7.86 31.27
C PHE A 45 -20.06 7.29 31.75
N ASP A 46 -19.24 8.06 32.48
CA ASP A 46 -17.92 7.64 32.98
C ASP A 46 -17.98 6.77 34.25
N LEU A 47 -19.18 6.61 34.83
CA LEU A 47 -19.40 5.80 36.04
C LEU A 47 -19.64 4.31 35.75
N VAL A 48 -19.72 3.89 34.48
CA VAL A 48 -20.09 2.53 34.06
C VAL A 48 -18.91 1.66 33.62
N PHE A 49 -17.73 2.22 33.35
CA PHE A 49 -16.54 1.44 32.96
C PHE A 49 -15.45 1.42 34.06
N ARG A 50 -15.18 0.23 34.62
CA ARG A 50 -14.01 -0.02 35.47
C ARG A 50 -12.91 -0.70 34.67
N ASN A 51 -11.75 -0.07 34.60
CA ASN A 51 -10.54 -0.62 33.98
C ASN A 51 -9.86 -1.60 34.95
N GLU A 52 -9.95 -2.91 34.66
CA GLU A 52 -9.39 -4.02 35.46
C GLU A 52 -7.92 -4.34 35.10
N THR A 53 -7.31 -3.62 34.16
CA THR A 53 -5.99 -3.97 33.57
C THR A 53 -4.89 -4.13 34.61
N GLN A 54 -4.89 -3.29 35.66
CA GLN A 54 -3.89 -3.39 36.74
C GLN A 54 -4.12 -4.57 37.69
N ALA A 55 -5.37 -5.02 37.87
CA ALA A 55 -5.66 -6.19 38.70
C ALA A 55 -5.21 -7.48 37.99
N THR A 56 -5.41 -7.53 36.67
CA THR A 56 -4.95 -8.62 35.80
C THR A 56 -3.42 -8.69 35.74
N GLU A 57 -2.71 -7.56 35.63
CA GLU A 57 -1.23 -7.52 35.69
C GLU A 57 -0.68 -8.06 37.01
N ARG A 58 -1.31 -7.75 38.15
CA ARG A 58 -0.88 -8.25 39.46
C ARG A 58 -1.08 -9.76 39.60
N ARG A 59 -2.17 -10.32 39.05
CA ARG A 59 -2.40 -11.78 38.99
C ARG A 59 -1.39 -12.49 38.11
N ALA A 60 -1.09 -11.93 36.94
CA ALA A 60 -0.10 -12.48 36.02
C ALA A 60 1.32 -12.53 36.63
N ARG A 61 1.71 -11.48 37.37
CA ARG A 61 3.02 -11.44 38.06
C ARG A 61 3.13 -12.47 39.20
N ARG A 62 2.05 -12.75 39.94
CA ARG A 62 2.07 -13.76 41.02
C ARG A 62 2.19 -15.20 40.51
N ALA A 63 1.61 -15.49 39.34
CA ALA A 63 1.73 -16.82 38.72
C ALA A 63 3.16 -17.13 38.21
N GLY A 64 3.95 -16.11 37.87
CA GLY A 64 5.33 -16.26 37.39
C GLY A 64 6.35 -16.65 38.46
N ASN A 65 6.13 -16.27 39.73
CA ASN A 65 7.11 -16.50 40.81
C ASN A 65 6.98 -17.88 41.48
N SER A 66 5.87 -18.60 41.31
CA SER A 66 5.66 -19.92 41.94
C SER A 66 6.32 -21.09 41.20
N LYS A 67 6.93 -20.87 40.03
CA LYS A 67 7.58 -21.91 39.21
C LYS A 67 9.11 -22.00 39.36
N ARG A 68 9.70 -21.27 40.33
CA ARG A 68 11.17 -21.21 40.51
C ARG A 68 11.69 -21.70 41.88
N ALA A 69 10.84 -22.26 42.73
CA ALA A 69 11.27 -22.87 43.99
C ALA A 69 10.60 -24.24 44.16
N GLY A 70 11.39 -25.31 44.10
CA GLY A 70 10.93 -26.66 44.42
C GLY A 70 11.47 -27.76 43.51
N ALA A 71 12.79 -27.90 43.39
CA ALA A 71 13.42 -29.13 42.93
C ALA A 71 14.47 -29.54 43.97
N GLN A 72 14.06 -30.33 44.96
CA GLN A 72 14.97 -31.16 45.75
C GLN A 72 14.38 -32.56 45.89
N ILE A 73 15.27 -33.52 45.68
CA ILE A 73 15.04 -34.96 45.53
C ILE A 73 15.26 -35.64 46.88
N THR A 74 14.40 -36.57 47.27
CA THR A 74 14.75 -37.69 48.17
C THR A 74 13.87 -38.94 47.88
N PRO A 75 14.37 -40.18 48.07
CA PRO A 75 13.73 -41.41 47.57
C PRO A 75 13.18 -42.36 48.66
N ALA A 76 12.41 -43.37 48.20
CA ALA A 76 11.90 -44.59 48.87
C ALA A 76 10.72 -44.37 49.86
N THR A 77 9.73 -45.26 50.08
CA THR A 77 9.66 -46.73 49.97
C THR A 77 8.18 -47.20 49.93
N GLN A 78 8.00 -48.47 49.54
CA GLN A 78 6.80 -49.31 49.46
C GLN A 78 5.86 -49.29 50.70
N GLN A 79 4.55 -49.50 50.50
CA GLN A 79 3.76 -50.63 51.05
C GLN A 79 2.25 -50.52 50.73
N SER A 80 1.61 -51.70 50.66
CA SER A 80 0.29 -52.02 50.10
C SER A 80 -0.85 -52.02 51.17
N PRO A 81 -2.06 -52.62 50.97
CA PRO A 81 -3.41 -52.04 51.22
C PRO A 81 -4.10 -52.78 52.43
N PRO A 82 -5.43 -53.06 52.56
CA PRO A 82 -6.70 -52.74 51.84
C PRO A 82 -7.88 -52.46 52.85
N PRO A 83 -9.14 -52.96 52.68
CA PRO A 83 -10.21 -52.76 51.67
C PRO A 83 -11.44 -52.03 52.32
N THR A 84 -12.66 -51.84 51.74
CA THR A 84 -13.73 -52.85 51.61
C THR A 84 -15.03 -52.24 51.02
N THR A 85 -15.65 -52.98 50.09
CA THR A 85 -17.10 -53.31 49.91
C THR A 85 -18.17 -52.20 49.81
N SER A 86 -19.28 -52.28 49.06
CA SER A 86 -19.86 -53.23 48.08
C SER A 86 -21.27 -52.74 47.70
N GLY A 87 -21.76 -53.08 46.50
CA GLY A 87 -23.19 -53.21 46.15
C GLY A 87 -23.79 -52.03 45.36
N GLY A 88 -24.56 -52.19 44.29
CA GLY A 88 -25.10 -53.36 43.59
C GLY A 88 -26.48 -53.02 42.97
N ARG A 89 -26.70 -53.47 41.71
CA ARG A 89 -28.01 -53.74 41.02
C ARG A 89 -28.78 -52.50 40.48
N THR A 90 -29.42 -52.45 39.29
CA THR A 90 -29.95 -53.42 38.28
C THR A 90 -30.14 -52.73 36.89
N GLY A 91 -29.96 -53.46 35.76
CA GLY A 91 -30.14 -53.00 34.35
C GLY A 91 -31.59 -53.04 33.81
N PRO A 92 -31.91 -53.31 32.50
CA PRO A 92 -31.11 -53.50 31.26
C PRO A 92 -31.57 -52.57 30.07
N GLU A 93 -30.90 -52.40 28.93
CA GLU A 93 -31.02 -53.19 27.67
C GLU A 93 -29.98 -52.70 26.63
N ARG A 94 -29.06 -53.58 26.21
CA ARG A 94 -28.94 -54.23 24.87
C ARG A 94 -28.22 -53.43 23.75
N SER A 95 -26.95 -53.79 23.60
CA SER A 95 -25.97 -53.43 22.56
C SER A 95 -26.15 -54.19 21.23
N PRO A 96 -25.35 -53.85 20.21
CA PRO A 96 -24.64 -54.86 19.42
C PRO A 96 -23.13 -54.62 19.55
N THR A 97 -22.44 -55.41 20.37
CA THR A 97 -21.58 -56.53 19.93
C THR A 97 -20.48 -56.11 18.95
N LEU A 98 -19.33 -55.69 19.50
CA LEU A 98 -18.04 -55.86 18.85
C LEU A 98 -17.35 -57.07 19.46
N ILE A 99 -16.92 -57.97 18.59
CA ILE A 99 -16.16 -59.19 18.86
C ILE A 99 -14.91 -58.82 19.68
N ALA A 100 -14.79 -59.38 20.90
CA ALA A 100 -13.58 -59.29 21.69
C ALA A 100 -12.54 -60.29 21.15
N PRO A 101 -11.25 -59.92 21.01
CA PRO A 101 -10.19 -60.89 20.96
C PRO A 101 -9.92 -61.44 22.37
N ASN A 102 -9.63 -62.73 22.41
CA ASN A 102 -9.26 -63.53 23.57
C ASN A 102 -8.10 -62.88 24.38
N PRO A 103 -8.10 -62.91 25.73
CA PRO A 103 -7.04 -62.31 26.53
C PRO A 103 -5.98 -63.35 26.85
N ASP A 104 -5.26 -63.82 25.83
CA ASP A 104 -4.04 -64.60 26.06
C ASP A 104 -3.08 -64.35 24.90
N GLN A 105 -2.15 -63.42 25.10
CA GLN A 105 -0.73 -63.49 24.72
C GLN A 105 -0.13 -62.09 24.53
N ASN A 106 0.89 -61.81 25.36
CA ASN A 106 1.94 -60.81 25.16
C ASN A 106 1.50 -59.40 24.77
N MET A 107 1.25 -58.58 25.78
CA MET A 107 1.27 -57.12 25.68
C MET A 107 2.71 -56.66 25.39
N SER A 108 3.13 -56.74 24.13
CA SER A 108 4.25 -55.94 23.64
C SER A 108 3.86 -54.47 23.78
N ASN A 109 4.70 -53.69 24.44
CA ASN A 109 4.58 -52.24 24.61
C ASN A 109 4.28 -51.56 23.25
N ALA A 110 3.01 -51.34 22.94
CA ALA A 110 2.62 -50.47 21.85
C ALA A 110 2.84 -49.04 22.33
N ILE A 111 4.02 -48.49 22.02
CA ILE A 111 4.29 -47.06 22.10
C ILE A 111 3.30 -46.39 21.15
N ALA A 112 2.20 -45.86 21.67
CA ALA A 112 1.34 -44.96 20.91
C ALA A 112 2.20 -43.75 20.52
N PRO A 113 2.34 -43.41 19.23
CA PRO A 113 3.10 -42.23 18.84
C PRO A 113 2.37 -40.99 19.38
N MET A 114 2.88 -40.44 20.48
CA MET A 114 2.50 -39.15 21.07
C MET A 114 3.02 -37.98 20.21
N GLY A 115 2.86 -38.07 18.89
CA GLY A 115 3.16 -37.02 17.94
C GLY A 115 1.91 -36.77 17.12
N ALA A 116 1.33 -35.57 17.25
CA ALA A 116 0.36 -35.12 16.25
C ALA A 116 1.05 -35.22 14.88
N LEU A 117 0.41 -35.85 13.90
CA LEU A 117 0.87 -35.86 12.51
C LEU A 117 0.82 -34.41 11.99
N THR A 118 1.91 -33.67 12.18
CA THR A 118 2.04 -32.30 11.68
C THR A 118 2.75 -32.33 10.33
N ILE A 119 2.14 -31.74 9.31
CA ILE A 119 2.79 -31.51 8.03
C ILE A 119 4.03 -30.63 8.28
N PRO A 120 5.22 -30.96 7.77
CA PRO A 120 6.41 -30.12 7.94
C PRO A 120 6.20 -28.68 7.41
N LEU A 121 6.78 -27.67 8.08
CA LEU A 121 6.58 -26.24 7.74
C LEU A 121 7.07 -25.89 6.32
N ASP A 122 8.11 -26.57 5.87
CA ASP A 122 8.67 -26.50 4.51
C ASP A 122 7.72 -27.04 3.44
N GLN A 123 6.70 -27.82 3.80
CA GLN A 123 5.61 -28.22 2.92
C GLN A 123 4.38 -27.31 3.07
N GLN A 124 4.04 -26.91 4.30
CA GLN A 124 2.88 -26.03 4.55
C GLN A 124 3.03 -24.66 3.89
N ALA A 125 4.21 -24.04 4.00
CA ALA A 125 4.44 -22.68 3.52
C ALA A 125 4.27 -22.55 1.99
N PRO A 126 4.89 -23.40 1.14
CA PRO A 126 4.63 -23.41 -0.29
C PRO A 126 3.14 -23.58 -0.65
N CYS A 127 2.45 -24.54 -0.03
CA CYS A 127 1.03 -24.78 -0.29
C CYS A 127 0.17 -23.56 0.07
N PHE A 128 0.45 -22.94 1.23
CA PHE A 128 -0.22 -21.72 1.65
C PHE A 128 0.01 -20.58 0.64
N PHE A 129 1.26 -20.39 0.19
CA PHE A 129 1.60 -19.37 -0.78
C PHE A 129 0.86 -19.57 -2.10
N VAL A 130 0.90 -20.79 -2.65
CA VAL A 130 0.25 -21.10 -3.93
C VAL A 130 -1.26 -20.87 -3.85
N SER A 131 -1.89 -21.31 -2.77
CA SER A 131 -3.33 -21.13 -2.57
C SER A 131 -3.75 -19.65 -2.52
N ASN A 132 -2.92 -18.80 -1.90
CA ASN A 132 -3.26 -17.41 -1.62
C ASN A 132 -2.74 -16.39 -2.63
N PHE A 133 -1.61 -16.67 -3.31
CA PHE A 133 -0.90 -15.70 -4.15
C PHE A 133 -0.81 -16.07 -5.63
N VAL A 134 -1.02 -17.33 -5.98
CA VAL A 134 -0.95 -17.78 -7.38
C VAL A 134 -2.34 -17.78 -8.01
N ILE A 135 -2.46 -17.09 -9.15
CA ILE A 135 -3.64 -17.12 -10.01
C ILE A 135 -3.25 -17.87 -11.28
N ALA A 136 -3.83 -19.06 -11.46
CA ALA A 136 -3.66 -19.79 -12.71
C ALA A 136 -4.41 -19.07 -13.84
N PRO A 137 -3.83 -18.97 -15.04
CA PRO A 137 -4.54 -18.43 -16.20
C PRO A 137 -5.75 -19.31 -16.54
N ARG A 138 -6.89 -18.69 -16.88
CA ARG A 138 -8.07 -19.34 -17.47
C ARG A 138 -8.26 -18.83 -18.89
N LEU A 139 -9.14 -19.46 -19.68
CA LEU A 139 -9.38 -19.12 -21.10
C LEU A 139 -9.45 -17.60 -21.37
N GLU A 140 -10.04 -16.83 -20.45
CA GLU A 140 -10.20 -15.37 -20.57
C GLU A 140 -9.46 -14.56 -19.47
N SER A 141 -8.89 -15.22 -18.45
CA SER A 141 -8.30 -14.55 -17.28
C SER A 141 -6.77 -14.63 -17.28
N ARG A 142 -6.14 -13.49 -17.02
CA ARG A 142 -4.70 -13.37 -16.77
C ARG A 142 -4.28 -14.21 -15.56
N GLY A 143 -3.18 -14.96 -15.70
CA GLY A 143 -2.47 -15.54 -14.56
C GLY A 143 -1.65 -14.49 -13.80
N TYR A 144 -1.30 -14.79 -12.54
CA TYR A 144 -0.37 -14.02 -11.71
C TYR A 144 0.47 -14.97 -10.85
N PHE A 145 1.79 -14.79 -10.86
CA PHE A 145 2.77 -15.74 -10.30
C PHE A 145 2.61 -17.19 -10.81
N ASP A 146 1.98 -17.37 -11.97
CA ASP A 146 1.73 -18.67 -12.61
C ASP A 146 3.03 -19.36 -13.09
N PHE A 147 4.13 -18.62 -13.20
CA PHE A 147 5.45 -19.12 -13.55
C PHE A 147 6.17 -19.85 -12.40
N ILE A 148 5.80 -19.60 -11.14
CA ILE A 148 6.56 -20.08 -9.98
C ILE A 148 6.59 -21.61 -9.91
N MET A 149 5.43 -22.26 -9.97
CA MET A 149 5.36 -23.72 -9.82
C MET A 149 6.04 -24.48 -10.95
N PRO A 150 5.86 -24.12 -12.24
CA PRO A 150 6.64 -24.74 -13.32
C PRO A 150 8.15 -24.59 -13.14
N MET A 151 8.62 -23.43 -12.69
CA MET A 151 10.06 -23.17 -12.53
C MET A 151 10.66 -23.92 -11.34
N LEU A 152 9.97 -23.97 -10.19
CA LEU A 152 10.47 -24.68 -9.01
C LEU A 152 10.65 -26.19 -9.25
N LYS A 153 9.91 -26.80 -10.18
CA LYS A 153 10.08 -28.22 -10.53
C LYS A 153 11.43 -28.54 -11.16
N THR A 154 12.08 -27.56 -11.80
CA THR A 154 13.36 -27.73 -12.49
C THR A 154 14.54 -27.20 -11.70
N GLU A 155 14.30 -26.55 -10.56
CA GLU A 155 15.31 -25.90 -9.75
C GLU A 155 15.79 -26.80 -8.61
N SER A 156 17.07 -26.66 -8.23
CA SER A 156 17.57 -27.32 -7.02
C SER A 156 17.02 -26.64 -5.76
N ALA A 157 16.91 -27.39 -4.66
CA ALA A 157 16.39 -26.88 -3.39
C ALA A 157 17.19 -25.68 -2.82
N ASN A 158 18.48 -25.58 -3.17
CA ASN A 158 19.38 -24.51 -2.73
C ASN A 158 19.60 -23.43 -3.79
N SER A 159 18.86 -23.44 -4.90
CA SER A 159 18.96 -22.38 -5.90
C SER A 159 18.43 -21.05 -5.33
N HIS A 160 18.89 -19.94 -5.89
CA HIS A 160 18.46 -18.60 -5.48
C HIS A 160 16.95 -18.42 -5.61
N LEU A 161 16.30 -19.02 -6.61
CA LEU A 161 14.84 -19.02 -6.74
C LEU A 161 14.16 -19.82 -5.63
N SER A 162 14.60 -21.06 -5.37
CA SER A 162 14.03 -21.92 -4.33
C SER A 162 14.15 -21.29 -2.94
N LEU A 163 15.29 -20.66 -2.63
CA LEU A 163 15.53 -19.93 -1.39
C LEU A 163 14.62 -18.69 -1.28
N ALA A 164 14.52 -17.88 -2.35
CA ALA A 164 13.67 -16.68 -2.36
C ALA A 164 12.19 -17.03 -2.19
N PHE A 165 11.72 -18.06 -2.89
CA PHE A 165 10.36 -18.57 -2.77
C PHE A 165 10.09 -19.09 -1.35
N SER A 166 10.99 -19.90 -0.79
CA SER A 166 10.86 -20.42 0.58
C SER A 166 10.77 -19.30 1.61
N ALA A 167 11.57 -18.24 1.43
CA ALA A 167 11.53 -17.07 2.30
C ALA A 167 10.15 -16.39 2.29
N VAL A 168 9.63 -16.05 1.12
CA VAL A 168 8.34 -15.35 1.03
C VAL A 168 7.15 -16.24 1.40
N ALA A 169 7.22 -17.53 1.09
CA ALA A 169 6.20 -18.50 1.49
C ALA A 169 6.12 -18.64 3.02
N MET A 170 7.27 -18.76 3.70
CA MET A 170 7.31 -18.84 5.16
C MET A 170 6.90 -17.53 5.82
N ALA A 171 7.34 -16.38 5.29
CA ALA A 171 6.91 -15.07 5.80
C ALA A 171 5.39 -14.90 5.68
N SER A 172 4.81 -15.32 4.55
CA SER A 172 3.36 -15.25 4.31
C SER A 172 2.59 -16.12 5.29
N LEU A 173 3.07 -17.35 5.54
CA LEU A 173 2.46 -18.26 6.51
C LEU A 173 2.59 -17.73 7.95
N ALA A 174 3.72 -17.10 8.29
CA ALA A 174 3.96 -16.50 9.61
C ALA A 174 3.06 -15.30 9.90
N ASN A 175 2.64 -14.58 8.87
CA ASN A 175 1.81 -13.38 9.01
C ASN A 175 0.31 -13.66 9.10
N ARG A 176 -0.14 -14.91 8.96
CA ARG A 176 -1.55 -15.26 9.09
C ARG A 176 -2.04 -14.96 10.52
N PRO A 177 -3.28 -14.45 10.72
CA PRO A 177 -3.79 -14.10 12.05
C PRO A 177 -3.58 -15.16 13.13
N ASN A 178 -3.83 -16.43 12.81
CA ASN A 178 -3.76 -17.55 13.77
C ASN A 178 -2.33 -18.03 14.06
N THR A 179 -1.34 -17.64 13.26
CA THR A 179 0.08 -17.98 13.45
C THR A 179 0.92 -16.75 13.83
N ARG A 180 0.31 -15.56 13.84
CA ARG A 180 0.92 -14.29 14.18
C ARG A 180 1.45 -14.34 15.63
N GLY A 181 2.77 -14.40 15.77
CA GLY A 181 3.44 -14.59 17.07
C GLY A 181 4.35 -15.81 17.13
N GLN A 182 4.30 -16.72 16.15
CA GLN A 182 5.31 -17.77 15.97
C GLN A 182 6.63 -17.17 15.46
N ARG A 183 7.37 -16.51 16.36
CA ARG A 183 8.65 -15.82 16.06
C ARG A 183 9.66 -16.70 15.33
N MET A 184 9.62 -18.02 15.59
CA MET A 184 10.50 -18.99 14.97
C MET A 184 10.31 -19.10 13.45
N LEU A 185 9.06 -19.13 12.96
CA LEU A 185 8.80 -19.26 11.51
C LEU A 185 9.24 -18.01 10.75
N PHE A 186 8.98 -16.82 11.29
CA PHE A 186 9.43 -15.58 10.69
C PHE A 186 10.97 -15.45 10.73
N SER A 187 11.62 -15.91 11.80
CA SER A 187 13.08 -15.98 11.88
C SER A 187 13.67 -16.90 10.82
N GLN A 188 13.05 -18.06 10.56
CA GLN A 188 13.45 -18.96 9.47
C GLN A 188 13.25 -18.31 8.09
N ALA A 189 12.16 -17.58 7.89
CA ALA A 189 11.90 -16.82 6.66
C ALA A 189 13.00 -15.79 6.38
N ILE A 190 13.41 -15.01 7.39
CA ILE A 190 14.55 -14.07 7.30
C ILE A 190 15.85 -14.83 6.97
N GLY A 191 16.08 -15.99 7.59
CA GLY A 191 17.24 -16.83 7.29
C GLY A 191 17.30 -17.26 5.83
N GLN A 192 16.18 -17.69 5.25
CA GLN A 192 16.11 -18.01 3.82
C GLN A 192 16.25 -16.76 2.94
N TYR A 193 15.66 -15.64 3.34
CA TYR A 193 15.79 -14.37 2.64
C TYR A 193 17.27 -13.94 2.52
N ALA A 194 18.03 -14.03 3.62
CA ALA A 194 19.46 -13.72 3.62
C ALA A 194 20.27 -14.66 2.71
N LYS A 195 19.97 -15.98 2.73
CA LYS A 195 20.59 -16.96 1.82
C LYS A 195 20.24 -16.66 0.36
N ALA A 196 18.97 -16.34 0.09
CA ALA A 196 18.48 -15.99 -1.24
C ALA A 196 19.15 -14.73 -1.79
N LEU A 197 19.33 -13.69 -0.97
CA LEU A 197 20.09 -12.49 -1.34
C LEU A 197 21.54 -12.84 -1.70
N LYS A 198 22.23 -13.64 -0.88
CA LYS A 198 23.61 -14.08 -1.17
C LYS A 198 23.69 -14.87 -2.48
N ALA A 199 22.81 -15.84 -2.68
CA ALA A 199 22.78 -16.67 -3.87
C ALA A 199 22.42 -15.87 -5.14
N THR A 200 21.44 -14.94 -5.03
CA THR A 200 21.05 -14.05 -6.13
C THR A 200 22.20 -13.12 -6.49
N ASN A 201 22.91 -12.55 -5.51
CA ASN A 201 24.08 -11.71 -5.78
C ASN A 201 25.19 -12.47 -6.51
N LEU A 202 25.42 -13.75 -6.17
CA LEU A 202 26.37 -14.58 -6.90
C LEU A 202 25.92 -14.85 -8.34
N ALA A 203 24.62 -15.12 -8.55
CA ALA A 203 24.05 -15.28 -9.89
C ALA A 203 24.18 -14.01 -10.74
N LEU A 204 24.03 -12.83 -10.14
CA LEU A 204 24.17 -11.54 -10.81
C LEU A 204 25.61 -11.23 -11.23
N GLN A 205 26.62 -11.79 -10.55
CA GLN A 205 28.02 -11.62 -10.93
C GLN A 205 28.41 -12.41 -12.19
N THR A 206 27.59 -13.39 -12.60
CA THR A 206 27.88 -14.20 -13.78
C THR A 206 27.04 -13.77 -14.98
N PRO A 207 27.66 -13.39 -16.13
CA PRO A 207 26.93 -12.83 -17.28
C PRO A 207 25.82 -13.73 -17.87
N VAL A 208 25.96 -15.04 -17.72
CA VAL A 208 24.96 -16.03 -18.15
C VAL A 208 23.81 -16.11 -17.14
N HIS A 209 24.13 -16.28 -15.86
CA HIS A 209 23.12 -16.46 -14.81
C HIS A 209 22.29 -15.21 -14.54
N GLN A 210 22.84 -14.00 -14.71
CA GLN A 210 22.06 -12.76 -14.51
C GLN A 210 20.86 -12.63 -15.47
N LYS A 211 20.87 -13.32 -16.63
CA LYS A 211 19.82 -13.22 -17.66
C LYS A 211 18.80 -14.36 -17.60
N THR A 212 18.95 -15.31 -16.67
CA THR A 212 18.04 -16.46 -16.58
C THR A 212 16.69 -16.07 -15.99
N ASP A 213 15.67 -16.84 -16.34
CA ASP A 213 14.32 -16.70 -15.79
C ASP A 213 14.34 -16.86 -14.27
N ALA A 214 15.13 -17.82 -13.76
CA ALA A 214 15.28 -18.09 -12.32
C ALA A 214 15.79 -16.87 -11.55
N THR A 215 16.76 -16.13 -12.09
CA THR A 215 17.29 -14.92 -11.44
C THR A 215 16.25 -13.81 -11.38
N LEU A 216 15.50 -13.60 -12.46
CA LEU A 216 14.42 -12.61 -12.45
C LEU A 216 13.27 -13.00 -11.50
N ALA A 217 12.89 -14.28 -11.49
CA ALA A 217 11.89 -14.81 -10.58
C ALA A 217 12.32 -14.66 -9.11
N ALA A 218 13.59 -14.93 -8.79
CA ALA A 218 14.14 -14.76 -7.45
C ALA A 218 14.05 -13.29 -6.99
N ILE A 219 14.39 -12.33 -7.84
CA ILE A 219 14.26 -10.90 -7.52
C ILE A 219 12.81 -10.49 -7.30
N LEU A 220 11.86 -11.01 -8.09
CA LEU A 220 10.44 -10.78 -7.87
C LEU A 220 9.97 -11.36 -6.53
N MET A 221 10.43 -12.56 -6.14
CA MET A 221 10.10 -13.16 -4.84
C MET A 221 10.74 -12.42 -3.67
N LEU A 222 11.96 -11.91 -3.82
CA LEU A 222 12.61 -11.03 -2.83
C LEU A 222 11.85 -9.71 -2.67
N GLY A 223 11.43 -9.07 -3.77
CA GLY A 223 10.57 -7.89 -3.71
C GLY A 223 9.21 -8.20 -3.06
N PHE A 224 8.64 -9.37 -3.34
CA PHE A 224 7.38 -9.78 -2.72
C PHE A 224 7.55 -10.10 -1.23
N PHE A 225 8.71 -10.64 -0.81
CA PHE A 225 9.07 -10.77 0.61
C PHE A 225 8.99 -9.42 1.32
N GLU A 226 9.52 -8.35 0.74
CA GLU A 226 9.39 -6.99 1.31
C GLU A 226 7.93 -6.55 1.44
N THR A 227 7.07 -6.92 0.49
CA THR A 227 5.63 -6.59 0.55
C THR A 227 4.93 -7.31 1.71
N VAL A 228 5.30 -8.57 1.95
CA VAL A 228 4.72 -9.40 3.02
C VAL A 228 5.29 -9.01 4.38
N ALA A 229 6.61 -8.86 4.49
CA ALA A 229 7.34 -8.79 5.75
C ALA A 229 7.61 -7.36 6.27
N SER A 230 7.37 -6.31 5.48
CA SER A 230 7.73 -4.94 5.86
C SER A 230 6.93 -4.42 7.06
N GLU A 231 7.58 -4.35 8.23
CA GLU A 231 7.02 -3.79 9.47
C GLU A 231 7.59 -2.39 9.82
N LYS A 232 8.71 -2.01 9.20
CA LYS A 232 9.42 -0.74 9.47
C LYS A 232 9.10 0.30 8.38
N SER A 233 9.29 1.58 8.70
CA SER A 233 9.03 2.75 7.84
C SER A 233 9.80 2.80 6.51
N ASN A 234 10.60 1.78 6.16
CA ASN A 234 11.27 1.70 4.87
C ASN A 234 10.31 1.20 3.78
N ALA A 235 9.39 2.08 3.36
CA ALA A 235 8.49 1.83 2.25
C ALA A 235 9.21 1.56 0.91
N MET A 236 10.53 1.82 0.83
CA MET A 236 11.31 1.81 -0.41
C MET A 236 12.12 0.52 -0.62
N ALA A 237 12.12 -0.43 0.32
CA ALA A 237 12.86 -1.70 0.13
C ALA A 237 12.34 -2.51 -1.07
N TRP A 238 11.01 -2.58 -1.24
CA TRP A 238 10.40 -3.19 -2.43
C TRP A 238 10.78 -2.46 -3.72
N TYR A 239 10.94 -1.12 -3.66
CA TYR A 239 11.25 -0.30 -4.83
C TYR A 239 12.57 -0.70 -5.50
N SER A 240 13.63 -0.95 -4.72
CA SER A 240 14.95 -1.31 -5.28
C SER A 240 14.93 -2.66 -6.00
N HIS A 241 14.13 -3.62 -5.54
CA HIS A 241 13.92 -4.89 -6.24
C HIS A 241 13.20 -4.70 -7.58
N VAL A 242 12.19 -3.82 -7.63
CA VAL A 242 11.51 -3.49 -8.89
C VAL A 242 12.48 -2.85 -9.88
N ASP A 243 13.31 -1.91 -9.43
CA ASP A 243 14.32 -1.28 -10.27
C ASP A 243 15.32 -2.30 -10.84
N GLY A 244 15.87 -3.17 -9.97
CA GLY A 244 16.75 -4.26 -10.40
C GLY A 244 16.08 -5.20 -11.41
N ALA A 245 14.80 -5.55 -11.20
CA ALA A 245 14.04 -6.39 -12.12
C ALA A 245 13.83 -5.72 -13.49
N VAL A 246 13.55 -4.41 -13.51
CA VAL A 246 13.46 -3.62 -14.75
C VAL A 246 14.78 -3.68 -15.50
N GLN A 247 15.92 -3.51 -14.82
CA GLN A 247 17.23 -3.59 -15.46
C GLN A 247 17.52 -4.98 -16.05
N LEU A 248 17.17 -6.06 -15.35
CA LEU A 248 17.30 -7.42 -15.90
C LEU A 248 16.41 -7.62 -17.12
N VAL A 249 15.17 -7.13 -17.09
CA VAL A 249 14.25 -7.20 -18.22
C VAL A 249 14.84 -6.50 -19.46
N ARG A 250 15.49 -5.35 -19.28
CA ARG A 250 16.22 -4.66 -20.36
C ARG A 250 17.38 -5.50 -20.90
N MET A 251 18.21 -6.04 -20.01
CA MET A 251 19.36 -6.87 -20.39
C MET A 251 18.96 -8.18 -21.10
N ARG A 252 17.79 -8.74 -20.75
CA ARG A 252 17.22 -9.94 -21.40
C ARG A 252 16.68 -9.62 -22.79
N GLY A 253 16.19 -8.40 -23.02
CA GLY A 253 15.66 -7.95 -24.32
C GLY A 253 14.37 -8.67 -24.73
N LYS A 254 13.87 -8.41 -25.95
CA LYS A 254 12.57 -8.94 -26.43
C LYS A 254 12.53 -10.47 -26.58
N LYS A 255 13.67 -11.17 -26.62
CA LYS A 255 13.72 -12.64 -26.69
C LYS A 255 13.02 -13.33 -25.52
N GLN A 256 12.93 -12.69 -24.36
CA GLN A 256 12.22 -13.22 -23.19
C GLN A 256 10.71 -13.41 -23.45
N LEU A 257 10.13 -12.68 -24.41
CA LEU A 257 8.70 -12.75 -24.73
C LEU A 257 8.34 -14.01 -25.53
N ARG A 258 9.34 -14.75 -26.03
CA ARG A 258 9.14 -15.95 -26.84
C ARG A 258 8.75 -17.18 -26.01
N THR A 259 9.09 -17.20 -24.73
CA THR A 259 8.77 -18.31 -23.82
C THR A 259 7.60 -17.93 -22.92
N LYS A 260 6.78 -18.92 -22.52
CA LYS A 260 5.66 -18.68 -21.59
C LYS A 260 6.14 -18.12 -20.24
N ALA A 261 7.21 -18.70 -19.67
CA ALA A 261 7.78 -18.25 -18.41
C ALA A 261 8.36 -16.83 -18.51
N GLY A 262 9.16 -16.55 -19.53
CA GLY A 262 9.74 -15.23 -19.75
C GLY A 262 8.67 -14.15 -19.99
N TYR A 263 7.58 -14.49 -20.68
CA TYR A 263 6.42 -13.62 -20.86
C TYR A 263 5.68 -13.32 -19.55
N SER A 264 5.36 -14.34 -18.75
CA SER A 264 4.70 -14.15 -17.45
C SER A 264 5.57 -13.32 -16.49
N LEU A 265 6.89 -13.55 -16.49
CA LEU A 265 7.85 -12.74 -15.72
C LEU A 265 7.87 -11.27 -16.19
N PHE A 266 7.96 -11.04 -17.49
CA PHE A 266 7.93 -9.70 -18.08
C PHE A 266 6.67 -8.94 -17.66
N ARG A 267 5.50 -9.59 -17.73
CA ARG A 267 4.23 -9.00 -17.30
C ARG A 267 4.20 -8.63 -15.82
N ALA A 268 4.73 -9.49 -14.96
CA ALA A 268 4.83 -9.22 -13.53
C ALA A 268 5.72 -8.01 -13.25
N VAL A 269 6.89 -7.93 -13.88
CA VAL A 269 7.80 -6.77 -13.76
C VAL A 269 7.14 -5.49 -14.27
N ARG A 270 6.51 -5.53 -15.45
CA ARG A 270 5.82 -4.38 -16.04
C ARG A 270 4.75 -3.81 -15.10
N GLN A 271 3.94 -4.66 -14.47
CA GLN A 271 2.92 -4.22 -13.53
C GLN A 271 3.53 -3.51 -12.31
N GLN A 272 4.59 -4.05 -11.72
CA GLN A 272 5.26 -3.42 -10.57
C GLN A 272 5.95 -2.10 -10.97
N MET A 273 6.58 -2.07 -12.15
CA MET A 273 7.21 -0.87 -12.71
C MET A 273 6.18 0.25 -12.91
N LEU A 274 5.01 -0.04 -13.47
CA LEU A 274 3.98 0.97 -13.70
C LEU A 274 3.46 1.60 -12.40
N ILE A 275 3.27 0.80 -11.35
CA ILE A 275 2.91 1.30 -10.02
C ILE A 275 3.98 2.28 -9.51
N CYS A 276 5.25 1.90 -9.64
CA CYS A 276 6.40 2.74 -9.29
C CYS A 276 6.45 4.05 -10.09
N ALA A 277 6.32 3.96 -11.42
CA ALA A 277 6.41 5.11 -12.32
C ALA A 277 5.26 6.11 -12.10
N LEU A 278 4.04 5.61 -11.93
CA LEU A 278 2.86 6.44 -11.64
C LEU A 278 2.86 7.02 -10.23
N SER A 279 3.48 6.37 -9.24
CA SER A 279 3.55 6.93 -7.88
C SER A 279 4.65 7.98 -7.77
N GLY A 280 5.86 7.65 -8.23
CA GLY A 280 7.05 8.49 -8.08
C GLY A 280 7.27 9.54 -9.18
N SER A 281 6.53 9.46 -10.30
CA SER A 281 6.85 10.22 -11.53
C SER A 281 8.23 9.89 -12.08
N LYS A 282 8.46 8.60 -12.35
CA LYS A 282 9.74 8.12 -12.86
C LYS A 282 9.73 7.90 -14.37
N PRO A 283 10.83 8.20 -15.07
CA PRO A 283 10.94 7.89 -16.48
C PRO A 283 10.85 6.38 -16.70
N LEU A 284 10.13 5.98 -17.75
CA LEU A 284 10.08 4.58 -18.16
C LEU A 284 11.39 4.23 -18.85
N ALA A 285 12.10 3.24 -18.33
CA ALA A 285 13.31 2.77 -18.98
C ALA A 285 12.97 2.26 -20.39
N MET A 286 13.68 2.73 -21.42
CA MET A 286 13.42 2.40 -22.84
C MET A 286 12.13 2.98 -23.46
N GLY A 287 11.39 3.84 -22.73
CA GLY A 287 10.18 4.51 -23.22
C GLY A 287 8.95 3.60 -23.30
N ALA A 288 7.76 4.20 -23.40
CA ALA A 288 6.47 3.52 -23.41
C ALA A 288 6.36 2.38 -24.43
N GLU A 289 6.79 2.62 -25.68
CA GLU A 289 6.67 1.67 -26.80
C GLU A 289 7.33 0.31 -26.51
N TRP A 290 8.43 0.31 -25.76
CA TRP A 290 9.12 -0.93 -25.42
C TRP A 290 8.32 -1.80 -24.44
N TRP A 291 7.41 -1.22 -23.67
CA TRP A 291 6.60 -1.92 -22.67
C TRP A 291 5.21 -2.33 -23.19
N ILE A 292 4.81 -1.90 -24.39
CA ILE A 292 3.47 -2.09 -24.97
C ILE A 292 3.44 -3.21 -26.05
N VAL A 293 4.55 -3.92 -26.26
CA VAL A 293 4.81 -4.85 -27.39
C VAL A 293 3.85 -6.04 -27.59
N ASP A 294 2.85 -6.26 -26.73
CA ASP A 294 2.04 -7.49 -26.70
C ASP A 294 0.60 -7.34 -27.26
N ALA A 295 0.36 -6.32 -28.11
CA ALA A 295 -0.96 -5.83 -28.55
C ALA A 295 -2.00 -6.90 -28.92
N GLU A 296 -1.57 -8.02 -29.50
CA GLU A 296 -2.44 -9.00 -30.14
C GLU A 296 -3.17 -9.94 -29.18
N LYS A 297 -2.67 -10.12 -27.95
CA LYS A 297 -3.22 -11.14 -27.01
C LYS A 297 -4.21 -10.58 -25.98
N ASP A 298 -4.27 -9.26 -25.80
CA ASP A 298 -5.06 -8.65 -24.75
C ASP A 298 -5.38 -7.18 -25.01
N LYS A 299 -6.35 -6.93 -25.90
CA LYS A 299 -6.69 -5.57 -26.34
C LYS A 299 -7.09 -4.65 -25.19
N VAL A 300 -7.85 -5.17 -24.22
CA VAL A 300 -8.38 -4.36 -23.11
C VAL A 300 -7.28 -3.97 -22.14
N GLY A 301 -6.50 -4.93 -21.64
CA GLY A 301 -5.46 -4.62 -20.67
C GLY A 301 -4.27 -3.89 -21.28
N ILE A 302 -4.09 -3.92 -22.60
CA ILE A 302 -3.04 -3.17 -23.29
C ILE A 302 -3.36 -1.69 -23.38
N PHE A 303 -4.63 -1.32 -23.57
CA PHE A 303 -5.04 0.07 -23.43
C PHE A 303 -4.66 0.61 -22.04
N VAL A 304 -4.99 -0.11 -20.97
CA VAL A 304 -4.68 0.30 -19.59
C VAL A 304 -3.17 0.45 -19.36
N ILE A 305 -2.37 -0.47 -19.92
CA ILE A 305 -0.90 -0.41 -19.85
C ILE A 305 -0.37 0.79 -20.62
N GLY A 306 -0.81 0.99 -21.87
CA GLY A 306 -0.38 2.09 -22.72
C GLY A 306 -0.74 3.45 -22.14
N LEU A 307 -1.96 3.59 -21.62
CA LEU A 307 -2.38 4.76 -20.87
C LEU A 307 -1.46 5.00 -19.67
N SER A 308 -1.24 3.99 -18.84
CA SER A 308 -0.38 4.11 -17.65
C SER A 308 1.05 4.55 -18.01
N CYS A 309 1.60 4.03 -19.11
CA CYS A 309 2.90 4.47 -19.61
C CYS A 309 2.89 5.96 -19.99
N ARG A 310 1.94 6.37 -20.84
CA ARG A 310 1.83 7.76 -21.31
C ARG A 310 1.58 8.75 -20.18
N VAL A 311 0.79 8.36 -19.17
CA VAL A 311 0.55 9.17 -17.98
C VAL A 311 1.81 9.32 -17.12
N ALA A 312 2.61 8.25 -16.98
CA ALA A 312 3.88 8.32 -16.29
C ALA A 312 4.85 9.28 -16.98
N GLU A 313 4.98 9.19 -18.30
CA GLU A 313 5.82 10.10 -19.11
C GLU A 313 5.34 11.55 -19.03
N LEU A 314 4.03 11.80 -19.16
CA LEU A 314 3.47 13.15 -19.04
C LEU A 314 3.76 13.77 -17.66
N ARG A 315 3.73 12.96 -16.60
CA ARG A 315 4.05 13.43 -15.23
C ARG A 315 5.53 13.74 -15.04
N VAL A 316 6.41 12.98 -15.68
CA VAL A 316 7.86 13.27 -15.70
C VAL A 316 8.10 14.57 -16.44
N GLU A 317 7.53 14.71 -17.63
CA GLU A 317 7.62 15.91 -18.46
C GLU A 317 7.13 17.15 -17.70
N LEU A 318 5.97 17.07 -17.05
CA LEU A 318 5.46 18.17 -16.22
C LEU A 318 6.39 18.47 -15.04
N ASN A 319 6.90 17.46 -14.34
CA ASN A 319 7.83 17.68 -13.24
C ASN A 319 9.09 18.42 -13.69
N THR A 320 9.65 18.04 -14.84
CA THR A 320 10.80 18.74 -15.43
C THR A 320 10.42 20.16 -15.81
N ALA A 321 9.31 20.36 -16.52
CA ALA A 321 8.84 21.67 -16.95
C ALA A 321 8.64 22.63 -15.77
N LEU A 322 7.88 22.23 -14.75
CA LEU A 322 7.60 23.11 -13.60
C LEU A 322 8.84 23.39 -12.73
N ALA A 323 9.88 22.54 -12.82
CA ALA A 323 11.14 22.74 -12.12
C ALA A 323 12.11 23.67 -12.86
N THR A 324 11.99 23.84 -14.18
CA THR A 324 12.99 24.55 -14.99
C THR A 324 12.43 25.74 -15.77
N PHE A 325 11.14 25.76 -16.08
CA PHE A 325 10.57 26.78 -16.95
C PHE A 325 10.41 28.12 -16.23
N PRO A 326 10.92 29.23 -16.80
CA PRO A 326 10.53 30.55 -16.36
C PRO A 326 9.08 30.84 -16.78
N ARG A 327 8.40 31.71 -16.03
CA ARG A 327 7.03 32.14 -16.37
C ARG A 327 7.01 33.21 -17.46
N THR A 328 7.20 32.79 -18.71
CA THR A 328 7.07 33.63 -19.91
C THR A 328 5.97 33.11 -20.84
N PRO A 329 5.44 33.96 -21.76
CA PRO A 329 4.40 33.56 -22.72
C PRO A 329 4.69 32.24 -23.47
N GLU A 330 5.95 32.02 -23.85
CA GLU A 330 6.39 30.83 -24.57
C GLU A 330 6.22 29.57 -23.70
N TYR A 331 6.67 29.62 -22.46
CA TYR A 331 6.55 28.47 -21.55
C TYR A 331 5.13 28.29 -20.99
N PHE A 332 4.33 29.34 -20.91
CA PHE A 332 2.88 29.19 -20.67
C PHE A 332 2.23 28.35 -21.76
N GLN A 333 2.61 28.55 -23.02
CA GLN A 333 2.11 27.75 -24.13
C GLN A 333 2.58 26.29 -24.07
N GLU A 334 3.83 26.03 -23.65
CA GLU A 334 4.34 24.68 -23.44
C GLU A 334 3.60 23.94 -22.31
N VAL A 335 3.40 24.59 -21.16
CA VAL A 335 2.63 23.99 -20.05
C VAL A 335 1.16 23.79 -20.44
N ALA A 336 0.58 24.70 -21.23
CA ALA A 336 -0.75 24.53 -21.79
C ALA A 336 -0.82 23.37 -22.79
N ASN A 337 0.26 23.06 -23.51
CA ASN A 337 0.35 21.88 -24.38
C ASN A 337 0.37 20.58 -23.57
N ILE A 338 1.14 20.52 -22.49
CA ILE A 338 1.12 19.39 -21.53
C ILE A 338 -0.30 19.18 -20.98
N MET A 339 -0.98 20.28 -20.59
CA MET A 339 -2.35 20.24 -20.11
C MET A 339 -3.33 19.67 -21.14
N ARG A 340 -3.25 20.12 -22.41
CA ARG A 340 -4.08 19.61 -23.52
C ARG A 340 -3.85 18.12 -23.78
N ARG A 341 -2.60 17.65 -23.69
CA ARG A 341 -2.29 16.21 -23.79
C ARG A 341 -2.89 15.40 -22.63
N GLY A 342 -2.92 15.97 -21.42
CA GLY A 342 -3.65 15.39 -20.29
C GLY A 342 -5.15 15.29 -20.55
N GLN A 343 -5.77 16.35 -21.10
CA GLN A 343 -7.19 16.35 -21.46
C GLN A 343 -7.50 15.33 -22.56
N ALA A 344 -6.63 15.18 -23.56
CA ALA A 344 -6.78 14.17 -24.60
C ALA A 344 -6.73 12.74 -24.04
N LEU A 345 -5.79 12.46 -23.12
CA LEU A 345 -5.72 11.17 -22.42
C LEU A 345 -7.01 10.87 -21.64
N GLU A 346 -7.61 11.86 -20.99
CA GLU A 346 -8.88 11.68 -20.28
C GLU A 346 -10.05 11.41 -21.24
N ALA A 347 -10.10 12.10 -22.38
CA ALA A 347 -11.10 11.83 -23.42
C ALA A 347 -10.99 10.39 -23.97
N GLU A 348 -9.77 9.92 -24.26
CA GLU A 348 -9.51 8.53 -24.66
C GLU A 348 -10.00 7.52 -23.61
N CYS A 349 -9.86 7.82 -22.31
CA CYS A 349 -10.37 6.96 -21.24
C CYS A 349 -11.90 6.84 -21.28
N VAL A 350 -12.60 7.93 -21.55
CA VAL A 350 -14.06 7.97 -21.64
C VAL A 350 -14.54 7.19 -22.86
N GLU A 351 -13.91 7.40 -24.01
CA GLU A 351 -14.22 6.67 -25.25
C GLU A 351 -13.99 5.17 -25.09
N TRP A 352 -12.84 4.78 -24.52
CA TRP A 352 -12.54 3.39 -24.24
C TRP A 352 -13.58 2.75 -23.31
N GLN A 353 -13.96 3.43 -22.22
CA GLN A 353 -14.98 2.96 -21.30
C GLN A 353 -16.34 2.77 -22.01
N ALA A 354 -16.71 3.69 -22.90
CA ALA A 354 -17.94 3.59 -23.68
C ALA A 354 -17.92 2.40 -24.66
N ALA A 355 -16.76 2.04 -25.20
CA ALA A 355 -16.57 0.96 -26.16
C ALA A 355 -16.44 -0.45 -25.55
N LEU A 356 -16.36 -0.56 -24.21
CA LEU A 356 -16.20 -1.88 -23.56
C LEU A 356 -17.47 -2.75 -23.67
N PRO A 357 -17.33 -4.06 -23.96
CA PRO A 357 -18.41 -5.03 -23.85
C PRO A 357 -18.94 -5.14 -22.41
N ASP A 358 -20.20 -5.55 -22.26
CA ASP A 358 -20.86 -5.64 -20.95
C ASP A 358 -20.16 -6.58 -19.95
N GLU A 359 -19.55 -7.65 -20.44
CA GLU A 359 -18.78 -8.60 -19.62
C GLU A 359 -17.58 -7.97 -18.90
N TRP A 360 -17.06 -6.88 -19.45
CA TRP A 360 -15.95 -6.11 -18.88
C TRP A 360 -16.42 -5.00 -17.96
N ARG A 361 -17.73 -4.68 -17.93
CA ARG A 361 -18.26 -3.57 -17.12
C ARG A 361 -18.46 -3.99 -15.66
N PRO A 362 -18.21 -3.09 -14.69
CA PRO A 362 -18.64 -3.31 -13.32
C PRO A 362 -20.17 -3.40 -13.29
N ARG A 363 -20.68 -4.33 -12.48
CA ARG A 363 -22.12 -4.42 -12.18
C ARG A 363 -22.36 -4.00 -10.75
N THR A 364 -23.14 -2.94 -10.54
CA THR A 364 -23.60 -2.58 -9.21
C THR A 364 -24.64 -3.60 -8.75
N VAL A 365 -24.40 -4.23 -7.60
CA VAL A 365 -25.22 -5.35 -7.10
C VAL A 365 -25.89 -5.05 -5.76
N ALA A 366 -25.49 -3.97 -5.09
CA ALA A 366 -26.20 -3.47 -3.92
C ALA A 366 -25.90 -1.99 -3.67
N TRP A 367 -26.76 -1.41 -2.83
CA TRP A 367 -26.59 -0.09 -2.24
C TRP A 367 -26.67 -0.22 -0.71
N VAL A 368 -25.66 0.29 -0.01
CA VAL A 368 -25.58 0.24 1.46
C VAL A 368 -25.84 1.64 2.01
N ASP A 369 -26.95 1.80 2.74
CA ASP A 369 -27.34 3.13 3.23
C ASP A 369 -26.53 3.60 4.43
N GLN A 370 -26.21 2.69 5.37
CA GLN A 370 -25.55 3.00 6.63
C GLN A 370 -24.61 1.88 7.07
N VAL A 371 -23.59 2.23 7.85
CA VAL A 371 -22.70 1.27 8.50
C VAL A 371 -23.37 0.77 9.79
N PRO A 372 -23.56 -0.55 9.98
CA PRO A 372 -24.05 -1.10 11.24
C PRO A 372 -23.18 -0.67 12.42
N GLY A 373 -23.79 -0.06 13.43
CA GLY A 373 -23.09 0.42 14.63
C GLY A 373 -22.26 1.71 14.45
N GLY A 374 -22.25 2.32 13.26
CA GLY A 374 -21.64 3.62 13.00
C GLY A 374 -20.10 3.65 12.96
N ASP A 375 -19.41 2.54 13.28
CA ASP A 375 -17.95 2.47 13.21
C ASP A 375 -17.47 2.20 11.77
N ILE A 376 -17.14 3.28 11.07
CA ILE A 376 -16.63 3.23 9.70
C ILE A 376 -15.19 2.73 9.60
N THR A 377 -14.43 2.66 10.69
CA THR A 377 -13.02 2.24 10.65
C THR A 377 -12.91 0.75 10.30
N ASN A 378 -13.82 -0.06 10.85
CA ASN A 378 -13.82 -1.52 10.71
C ASN A 378 -14.88 -2.05 9.73
N ALA A 379 -15.74 -1.18 9.20
CA ALA A 379 -16.78 -1.54 8.26
C ALA A 379 -16.24 -2.22 6.99
N GLU A 380 -16.82 -3.36 6.60
CA GLU A 380 -16.44 -4.07 5.37
C GLU A 380 -16.79 -3.30 4.09
N VAL A 381 -17.85 -2.49 4.17
CA VAL A 381 -18.39 -1.69 3.07
C VAL A 381 -18.56 -0.26 3.54
N PHE A 382 -18.25 0.70 2.66
CA PHE A 382 -18.55 2.11 2.86
C PHE A 382 -19.97 2.40 2.35
N PRO A 383 -20.76 3.28 2.99
CA PRO A 383 -22.09 3.63 2.49
C PRO A 383 -22.08 4.09 1.03
N GLY A 384 -22.97 3.51 0.23
CA GLY A 384 -23.06 3.72 -1.22
C GLY A 384 -23.10 2.40 -2.00
N LYS A 385 -22.76 2.49 -3.28
CA LYS A 385 -22.81 1.35 -4.21
C LYS A 385 -21.73 0.30 -3.93
N VAL A 386 -22.06 -0.95 -4.22
CA VAL A 386 -21.13 -2.10 -4.23
C VAL A 386 -21.09 -2.70 -5.63
N ASP A 387 -19.89 -2.78 -6.20
CA ASP A 387 -19.67 -3.26 -7.57
C ASP A 387 -19.05 -4.67 -7.58
N MET A 388 -19.49 -5.48 -8.55
CA MET A 388 -18.99 -6.82 -8.84
C MET A 388 -18.47 -6.91 -10.27
N TYR A 389 -17.57 -7.87 -10.48
CA TYR A 389 -16.90 -8.09 -11.74
C TYR A 389 -16.95 -9.58 -12.10
N SER A 390 -16.90 -9.87 -13.39
CA SER A 390 -16.79 -11.23 -13.94
C SER A 390 -15.50 -11.93 -13.48
N ASP A 391 -14.39 -11.19 -13.41
CA ASP A 391 -13.11 -11.71 -12.94
C ASP A 391 -12.32 -10.68 -12.11
N ILE A 392 -11.40 -11.17 -11.28
CA ILE A 392 -10.56 -10.33 -10.41
C ILE A 392 -9.52 -9.52 -11.19
N THR A 393 -9.05 -10.03 -12.32
CA THR A 393 -8.09 -9.33 -13.17
C THR A 393 -8.76 -8.15 -13.88
N ILE A 394 -10.04 -8.29 -14.26
CA ILE A 394 -10.88 -7.20 -14.77
C ILE A 394 -11.04 -6.10 -13.72
N ALA A 395 -11.41 -6.47 -12.49
CA ALA A 395 -11.52 -5.52 -11.38
C ALA A 395 -10.18 -4.78 -11.12
N SER A 396 -9.06 -5.50 -11.17
CA SER A 396 -7.72 -4.92 -11.03
C SER A 396 -7.36 -3.98 -12.18
N LEU A 397 -7.79 -4.24 -13.41
CA LEU A 397 -7.58 -3.35 -14.56
C LEU A 397 -8.40 -2.06 -14.44
N TRP A 398 -9.67 -2.16 -14.01
CA TRP A 398 -10.50 -1.00 -13.71
C TRP A 398 -9.89 -0.09 -12.65
N ASN A 399 -9.41 -0.67 -11.55
CA ASN A 399 -8.79 0.14 -10.50
C ASN A 399 -7.45 0.75 -10.93
N GLN A 400 -6.67 0.08 -11.78
CA GLN A 400 -5.48 0.70 -12.39
C GLN A 400 -5.85 1.88 -13.29
N MET A 401 -6.86 1.71 -14.15
CA MET A 401 -7.39 2.76 -15.02
C MET A 401 -7.87 3.98 -14.21
N ARG A 402 -8.69 3.76 -13.18
CA ARG A 402 -9.22 4.82 -12.31
C ARG A 402 -8.11 5.61 -11.61
N VAL A 403 -7.08 4.92 -11.12
CA VAL A 403 -5.92 5.57 -10.51
C VAL A 403 -5.10 6.35 -11.54
N ALA A 404 -4.91 5.84 -12.76
CA ALA A 404 -4.27 6.58 -13.84
C ALA A 404 -5.03 7.89 -14.17
N ARG A 405 -6.37 7.86 -14.22
CA ARG A 405 -7.22 9.04 -14.42
C ARG A 405 -7.10 10.06 -13.27
N LEU A 406 -6.98 9.62 -12.01
CA LEU A 406 -6.67 10.51 -10.89
C LEU A 406 -5.32 11.23 -11.09
N PHE A 407 -4.31 10.53 -11.62
CA PHE A 407 -3.02 11.13 -11.92
C PHE A 407 -3.04 12.08 -13.13
N ILE A 408 -3.86 11.79 -14.15
CA ILE A 408 -4.14 12.73 -15.26
C ILE A 408 -4.76 14.02 -14.71
N SER A 409 -5.83 13.89 -13.93
CA SER A 409 -6.51 15.00 -13.26
C SER A 409 -5.54 15.84 -12.41
N GLY A 410 -4.69 15.20 -11.60
CA GLY A 410 -3.67 15.89 -10.82
C GLY A 410 -2.63 16.63 -11.68
N THR A 411 -2.28 16.09 -12.85
CA THR A 411 -1.39 16.73 -13.83
C THR A 411 -2.03 17.99 -14.41
N ILE A 412 -3.29 17.90 -14.85
CA ILE A 412 -4.05 19.03 -15.40
C ILE A 412 -4.17 20.16 -14.37
N VAL A 413 -4.53 19.85 -13.12
CA VAL A 413 -4.66 20.87 -12.06
C VAL A 413 -3.32 21.52 -11.74
N ARG A 414 -2.21 20.78 -11.79
CA ARG A 414 -0.86 21.35 -11.61
C ARG A 414 -0.48 22.29 -12.75
N CYS A 415 -0.81 21.95 -14.00
CA CYS A 415 -0.63 22.87 -15.13
C CYS A 415 -1.44 24.15 -14.93
N ALA A 416 -2.74 24.03 -14.63
CA ALA A 416 -3.62 25.17 -14.39
C ALA A 416 -3.08 26.05 -13.26
N ALA A 417 -2.64 25.45 -12.14
CA ALA A 417 -2.06 26.17 -11.03
C ALA A 417 -0.77 26.91 -11.36
N TRP A 418 0.06 26.35 -12.23
CA TRP A 418 1.28 27.02 -12.66
C TRP A 418 0.97 28.20 -13.60
N ILE A 419 0.03 28.02 -14.53
CA ILE A 419 -0.38 29.01 -15.53
C ILE A 419 -1.10 30.20 -14.88
N CYS A 420 -2.08 29.94 -14.00
CA CYS A 420 -2.89 31.00 -13.41
C CYS A 420 -2.19 31.73 -12.26
N SER A 421 -1.04 31.23 -11.78
CA SER A 421 -0.30 31.84 -10.67
C SER A 421 -0.03 33.33 -10.93
N PRO A 422 -0.32 34.22 -9.97
CA PRO A 422 -0.60 33.95 -8.55
C PRO A 422 -2.09 33.74 -8.20
N VAL A 423 -3.00 33.70 -9.17
CA VAL A 423 -4.44 33.45 -8.94
C VAL A 423 -4.64 32.06 -8.34
N ASP A 424 -5.61 31.92 -7.43
CA ASP A 424 -5.95 30.61 -6.85
C ASP A 424 -6.51 29.68 -7.92
N TYR A 425 -5.76 28.62 -8.22
CA TYR A 425 -6.13 27.58 -9.19
C TYR A 425 -7.47 26.92 -8.90
N ARG A 426 -7.98 27.02 -7.67
CA ARG A 426 -9.30 26.49 -7.31
C ARG A 426 -10.46 27.22 -7.98
N THR A 427 -10.18 28.39 -8.56
CA THR A 427 -11.16 29.17 -9.32
C THR A 427 -11.24 28.75 -10.79
N THR A 428 -10.33 27.88 -11.27
CA THR A 428 -10.28 27.50 -12.68
C THR A 428 -11.29 26.38 -13.02
N PRO A 429 -11.80 26.32 -14.26
CA PRO A 429 -12.69 25.25 -14.68
C PRO A 429 -12.03 23.87 -14.60
N GLU A 430 -10.71 23.78 -14.80
CA GLU A 430 -9.94 22.54 -14.68
C GLU A 430 -10.00 21.96 -13.27
N TYR A 431 -9.90 22.82 -12.23
CA TYR A 431 -10.05 22.37 -10.85
C TYR A 431 -11.48 21.89 -10.57
N ALA A 432 -12.50 22.63 -11.03
CA ALA A 432 -13.89 22.23 -10.85
C ALA A 432 -14.19 20.88 -11.53
N GLN A 433 -13.64 20.63 -12.72
CA GLN A 433 -13.74 19.34 -13.41
C GLN A 433 -12.98 18.23 -12.66
N ALA A 434 -11.77 18.53 -12.18
CA ALA A 434 -10.96 17.59 -11.41
C ALA A 434 -11.66 17.14 -10.12
N VAL A 435 -12.36 18.05 -9.43
CA VAL A 435 -13.16 17.72 -8.24
C VAL A 435 -14.25 16.70 -8.59
N ARG A 436 -15.09 16.98 -9.60
CA ARG A 436 -16.19 16.08 -10.00
C ARG A 436 -15.66 14.70 -10.39
N LEU A 437 -14.70 14.67 -11.33
CA LEU A 437 -14.09 13.43 -11.81
C LEU A 437 -13.48 12.62 -10.67
N SER A 438 -12.70 13.27 -9.79
CA SER A 438 -11.99 12.54 -8.73
C SER A 438 -12.93 11.96 -7.68
N VAL A 439 -14.02 12.68 -7.33
CA VAL A 439 -15.04 12.17 -6.40
C VAL A 439 -15.70 10.90 -6.95
N ASP A 440 -16.03 10.88 -8.24
CA ASP A 440 -16.61 9.71 -8.89
C ASP A 440 -15.62 8.55 -8.92
N LEU A 441 -14.37 8.79 -9.34
CA LEU A 441 -13.31 7.77 -9.39
C LEU A 441 -13.00 7.18 -8.01
N ILE A 442 -12.97 8.00 -6.97
CA ILE A 442 -12.75 7.55 -5.58
C ILE A 442 -13.92 6.66 -5.13
N THR A 443 -15.15 7.09 -5.39
CA THR A 443 -16.36 6.33 -5.06
C THR A 443 -16.36 4.97 -5.77
N ASP A 444 -15.93 4.94 -7.02
CA ASP A 444 -15.78 3.74 -7.84
C ASP A 444 -14.73 2.74 -7.32
N VAL A 445 -13.57 3.22 -6.85
CA VAL A 445 -12.56 2.37 -6.22
C VAL A 445 -13.07 1.81 -4.88
N ILE A 446 -13.77 2.62 -4.10
CA ILE A 446 -14.42 2.20 -2.85
C ILE A 446 -15.46 1.11 -3.15
N ALA A 447 -16.31 1.30 -4.15
CA ALA A 447 -17.35 0.36 -4.56
C ALA A 447 -16.79 -1.01 -5.01
N ALA A 448 -15.62 -1.03 -5.64
CA ALA A 448 -14.94 -2.25 -6.07
C ALA A 448 -14.26 -3.02 -4.92
N THR A 449 -13.96 -2.33 -3.81
CA THR A 449 -13.14 -2.88 -2.72
C THR A 449 -13.76 -4.13 -2.08
N PRO A 450 -15.08 -4.21 -1.78
CA PRO A 450 -15.68 -5.43 -1.23
C PRO A 450 -15.47 -6.67 -2.11
N TYR A 451 -15.62 -6.56 -3.44
CA TYR A 451 -15.37 -7.68 -4.36
C TYR A 451 -13.92 -8.17 -4.32
N HIS A 452 -12.97 -7.24 -4.28
CA HIS A 452 -11.56 -7.58 -4.09
C HIS A 452 -11.33 -8.25 -2.73
N LEU A 453 -11.94 -7.78 -1.65
CA LEU A 453 -11.67 -8.29 -0.31
C LEU A 453 -12.48 -9.54 0.08
N GLY A 454 -13.39 -10.02 -0.78
CA GLY A 454 -13.97 -11.36 -0.64
C GLY A 454 -15.47 -11.46 -0.85
N TRP A 455 -16.17 -10.34 -0.99
CA TRP A 455 -17.63 -10.35 -1.17
C TRP A 455 -18.04 -10.96 -2.51
N ARG A 456 -19.13 -11.73 -2.50
CA ARG A 456 -19.72 -12.36 -3.69
C ARG A 456 -21.24 -12.24 -3.67
N VAL A 457 -21.82 -12.41 -4.85
CA VAL A 457 -23.27 -12.59 -5.03
C VAL A 457 -23.55 -14.09 -5.02
N SER A 458 -24.44 -14.54 -4.14
CA SER A 458 -24.92 -15.92 -4.12
C SER A 458 -25.82 -16.22 -5.33
N GLN A 459 -26.10 -17.50 -5.62
CA GLN A 459 -27.04 -17.87 -6.68
C GLN A 459 -28.43 -17.24 -6.51
N GLY A 460 -28.85 -16.95 -5.27
CA GLY A 460 -30.09 -16.24 -4.96
C GLY A 460 -30.00 -14.71 -5.04
N GLY A 461 -28.93 -14.13 -5.59
CA GLY A 461 -28.76 -12.68 -5.71
C GLY A 461 -28.38 -11.95 -4.43
N ILE A 462 -28.32 -12.65 -3.30
CA ILE A 462 -27.98 -12.05 -1.99
C ILE A 462 -26.46 -11.87 -1.90
N LEU A 463 -26.02 -10.67 -1.51
CA LEU A 463 -24.63 -10.40 -1.15
C LEU A 463 -24.24 -11.14 0.11
N LYS A 464 -23.14 -11.88 0.05
CA LYS A 464 -22.52 -12.52 1.21
C LYS A 464 -21.01 -12.26 1.19
N SER A 465 -20.45 -11.96 2.36
CA SER A 465 -19.01 -12.10 2.59
C SER A 465 -18.70 -13.60 2.43
N GLY A 466 -17.89 -13.96 1.44
CA GLY A 466 -17.81 -15.35 0.99
C GLY A 466 -17.04 -16.27 1.95
N ASP A 467 -17.56 -17.46 2.21
CA ASP A 467 -16.75 -18.62 2.61
C ASP A 467 -16.04 -19.16 1.36
N PHE A 468 -14.72 -19.31 1.42
CA PHE A 468 -13.89 -19.46 0.23
C PHE A 468 -13.79 -20.92 -0.23
N ALA A 469 -14.32 -21.23 -1.41
CA ALA A 469 -14.04 -22.48 -2.10
C ALA A 469 -12.67 -22.45 -2.79
N SER A 470 -11.80 -23.40 -2.44
CA SER A 470 -10.63 -23.79 -3.22
C SER A 470 -11.07 -24.52 -4.50
N PRO A 471 -10.36 -24.40 -5.65
CA PRO A 471 -10.63 -25.23 -6.83
C PRO A 471 -10.29 -26.72 -6.59
N PHE A 472 -9.68 -27.06 -5.46
CA PHE A 472 -9.45 -28.42 -5.01
C PHE A 472 -9.87 -28.54 -3.54
N SER A 473 -10.74 -29.51 -3.25
CA SER A 473 -11.33 -29.89 -1.95
C SER A 473 -12.48 -29.03 -1.42
N GLY A 474 -13.64 -29.67 -1.28
CA GLY A 474 -14.76 -29.23 -0.45
C GLY A 474 -14.47 -29.37 1.03
N ASP A 475 -15.10 -28.51 1.82
CA ASP A 475 -15.26 -28.42 3.28
C ASP A 475 -14.22 -29.20 4.13
N ASP A 476 -13.41 -28.55 4.97
CA ASP A 476 -13.82 -27.71 6.08
C ASP A 476 -12.58 -26.93 6.56
N GLY A 477 -12.75 -25.62 6.86
CA GLY A 477 -11.90 -24.95 7.85
C GLY A 477 -10.83 -23.92 7.40
N PHE A 478 -10.90 -23.24 6.25
CA PHE A 478 -10.07 -22.05 5.96
C PHE A 478 -10.79 -21.00 5.12
N THR A 479 -11.65 -20.21 5.78
CA THR A 479 -12.55 -19.20 5.20
C THR A 479 -11.91 -17.81 5.06
N SER A 480 -10.79 -17.67 4.33
CA SER A 480 -10.18 -16.34 4.04
C SER A 480 -9.98 -16.05 2.56
N SER A 481 -10.17 -14.77 2.19
CA SER A 481 -9.94 -14.27 0.84
C SER A 481 -8.50 -14.51 0.42
N LYS A 482 -8.31 -14.93 -0.84
CA LYS A 482 -6.97 -15.06 -1.41
C LYS A 482 -6.21 -13.76 -1.20
N ALA A 483 -5.11 -13.80 -0.46
CA ALA A 483 -4.35 -12.61 -0.09
C ALA A 483 -3.86 -11.81 -1.30
N ILE A 484 -3.69 -12.43 -2.49
CA ILE A 484 -3.38 -11.72 -3.74
C ILE A 484 -4.34 -10.58 -4.07
N ARG A 485 -5.61 -10.71 -3.68
CA ARG A 485 -6.61 -9.68 -3.95
C ARG A 485 -6.34 -8.42 -3.12
N GLY A 486 -5.79 -8.59 -1.92
CA GLY A 486 -5.24 -7.51 -1.12
C GLY A 486 -4.09 -6.80 -1.81
N VAL A 487 -3.18 -7.55 -2.45
CA VAL A 487 -2.06 -6.99 -3.22
C VAL A 487 -2.55 -6.04 -4.32
N PHE A 488 -3.59 -6.45 -5.07
CA PHE A 488 -4.17 -5.60 -6.12
C PHE A 488 -4.88 -4.35 -5.58
N MET A 489 -5.32 -4.35 -4.31
CA MET A 489 -5.98 -3.20 -3.69
C MET A 489 -5.07 -2.27 -2.91
N MET A 490 -3.89 -2.72 -2.48
CA MET A 490 -2.98 -1.88 -1.69
C MET A 490 -2.69 -0.54 -2.37
N TRP A 491 -2.28 -0.57 -3.64
CA TRP A 491 -1.93 0.64 -4.37
C TRP A 491 -3.14 1.53 -4.71
N PRO A 492 -4.30 1.02 -5.20
CA PRO A 492 -5.49 1.84 -5.37
C PRO A 492 -5.98 2.49 -4.09
N LEU A 493 -6.08 1.74 -2.98
CA LEU A 493 -6.51 2.27 -1.68
C LEU A 493 -5.54 3.36 -1.19
N PHE A 494 -4.24 3.09 -1.26
CA PHE A 494 -3.24 4.10 -0.93
C PHE A 494 -3.39 5.35 -1.79
N SER A 495 -3.55 5.20 -3.10
CA SER A 495 -3.66 6.33 -4.05
C SER A 495 -4.85 7.23 -3.74
N ILE A 496 -6.05 6.66 -3.55
CA ILE A 496 -7.25 7.45 -3.21
C ILE A 496 -7.14 8.06 -1.81
N SER A 497 -6.50 7.37 -0.85
CA SER A 497 -6.32 7.87 0.52
C SER A 497 -5.43 9.11 0.62
N ASN A 498 -4.72 9.46 -0.46
CA ASN A 498 -3.81 10.59 -0.56
C ASN A 498 -4.38 11.75 -1.39
N MET A 499 -5.55 11.60 -2.00
CA MET A 499 -6.16 12.66 -2.79
C MET A 499 -6.72 13.78 -1.90
N ASP A 500 -6.79 15.00 -2.42
CA ASP A 500 -7.46 16.14 -1.77
C ASP A 500 -8.99 16.01 -1.83
N TYR A 501 -9.50 15.26 -2.81
CA TYR A 501 -10.92 15.15 -3.14
C TYR A 501 -11.66 14.06 -2.35
N ILE A 502 -10.95 13.21 -1.61
CA ILE A 502 -11.57 12.18 -0.75
C ILE A 502 -12.08 12.83 0.55
N SER A 503 -13.31 12.50 0.93
CA SER A 503 -13.88 12.94 2.21
C SER A 503 -13.16 12.33 3.41
N ASP A 504 -13.27 12.94 4.58
CA ASP A 504 -12.64 12.42 5.81
C ASP A 504 -13.16 11.03 6.19
N ALA A 505 -14.47 10.80 6.06
CA ALA A 505 -15.09 9.50 6.32
C ALA A 505 -14.56 8.41 5.38
N GLN A 506 -14.49 8.70 4.07
CA GLN A 506 -13.91 7.76 3.09
C GLN A 506 -12.43 7.51 3.39
N ARG A 507 -11.66 8.54 3.75
CA ARG A 507 -10.23 8.40 4.04
C ARG A 507 -9.98 7.50 5.25
N VAL A 508 -10.77 7.68 6.32
CA VAL A 508 -10.74 6.83 7.51
C VAL A 508 -11.06 5.38 7.14
N TRP A 509 -12.13 5.17 6.37
CA TRP A 509 -12.52 3.83 5.91
C TRP A 509 -11.44 3.15 5.05
N VAL A 510 -10.89 3.87 4.06
CA VAL A 510 -9.85 3.36 3.16
C VAL A 510 -8.59 2.96 3.95
N LYS A 511 -8.19 3.77 4.94
CA LYS A 511 -7.08 3.42 5.84
C LYS A 511 -7.41 2.19 6.69
N GLY A 512 -8.65 2.06 7.17
CA GLY A 512 -9.14 0.85 7.83
C GLY A 512 -9.06 -0.39 6.93
N ARG A 513 -9.38 -0.27 5.64
CA ARG A 513 -9.23 -1.38 4.67
C ARG A 513 -7.77 -1.73 4.40
N LEU A 514 -6.86 -0.75 4.36
CA LEU A 514 -5.41 -1.03 4.32
C LEU A 514 -4.95 -1.79 5.57
N MET A 515 -5.44 -1.42 6.76
CA MET A 515 -5.17 -2.16 7.99
C MET A 515 -5.72 -3.58 7.95
N TYR A 516 -6.93 -3.79 7.42
CA TYR A 516 -7.47 -5.13 7.18
C TYR A 516 -6.56 -5.97 6.26
N VAL A 517 -6.07 -5.38 5.15
CA VAL A 517 -5.13 -6.05 4.24
C VAL A 517 -3.84 -6.44 4.96
N SER A 518 -3.33 -5.60 5.87
CA SER A 518 -2.16 -5.95 6.67
C SER A 518 -2.45 -7.02 7.73
N GLU A 519 -3.50 -6.85 8.52
CA GLU A 519 -3.72 -7.62 9.74
C GLU A 519 -4.43 -8.94 9.50
N THR A 520 -5.30 -9.00 8.47
CA THR A 520 -6.09 -10.18 8.12
C THR A 520 -5.45 -10.95 6.97
N LEU A 521 -5.00 -10.27 5.92
CA LEU A 521 -4.38 -10.92 4.75
C LEU A 521 -2.86 -11.10 4.88
N GLY A 522 -2.25 -10.57 5.94
CA GLY A 522 -0.83 -10.76 6.25
C GLY A 522 0.14 -9.96 5.39
N LEU A 523 -0.33 -8.89 4.73
CA LEU A 523 0.47 -8.02 3.86
C LEU A 523 0.93 -6.77 4.63
N ASN A 524 2.01 -6.90 5.41
CA ASN A 524 2.42 -5.84 6.36
C ASN A 524 2.71 -4.49 5.71
N HIS A 525 3.10 -4.47 4.43
CA HIS A 525 3.31 -3.21 3.70
C HIS A 525 2.06 -2.32 3.65
N ALA A 526 0.85 -2.88 3.66
CA ALA A 526 -0.39 -2.10 3.68
C ALA A 526 -0.51 -1.20 4.93
N LYS A 527 0.02 -1.65 6.08
CA LYS A 527 0.11 -0.85 7.31
C LYS A 527 1.12 0.29 7.21
N VAL A 528 2.22 0.09 6.48
CA VAL A 528 3.16 1.18 6.19
C VAL A 528 2.47 2.25 5.34
N LEU A 529 1.73 1.82 4.31
CA LEU A 529 0.97 2.71 3.43
C LEU A 529 -0.13 3.50 4.16
N SER A 530 -0.84 2.89 5.13
CA SER A 530 -1.91 3.58 5.88
C SER A 530 -1.40 4.74 6.75
N ASN A 531 -0.11 4.73 7.11
CA ASN A 531 0.51 5.76 7.96
C ASN A 531 0.90 7.03 7.19
N PHE A 532 0.90 7.01 5.86
CA PHE A 532 1.13 8.21 5.07
C PHE A 532 -0.03 9.20 5.21
N SER A 533 0.31 10.49 5.20
CA SER A 533 -0.64 11.60 5.28
C SER A 533 -0.39 12.60 4.17
N LEU A 534 -0.36 12.11 2.92
CA LEU A 534 -0.19 12.95 1.74
C LEU A 534 -1.52 13.61 1.34
N ARG A 535 -1.41 14.71 0.59
CA ARG A 535 -2.51 15.54 0.08
C ARG A 535 -2.19 16.01 -1.34
N LEU A 536 -2.76 15.32 -2.32
CA LEU A 536 -2.46 15.48 -3.74
C LEU A 536 -3.67 16.03 -4.51
N PRO A 537 -3.49 16.99 -5.44
CA PRO A 537 -2.20 17.56 -5.88
C PRO A 537 -1.69 18.75 -5.03
N SER A 538 -2.41 19.21 -4.00
CA SER A 538 -2.09 20.48 -3.32
C SER A 538 -0.70 20.57 -2.70
N MET A 539 -0.17 19.49 -2.10
CA MET A 539 1.20 19.48 -1.57
C MET A 539 2.25 19.64 -2.66
N ILE A 540 2.02 19.03 -3.83
CA ILE A 540 2.95 19.14 -4.96
C ILE A 540 2.88 20.55 -5.57
N ILE A 541 1.67 21.10 -5.76
CA ILE A 541 1.50 22.48 -6.23
C ILE A 541 2.23 23.47 -5.31
N ARG A 542 2.13 23.27 -3.99
CA ARG A 542 2.86 24.09 -3.01
C ARG A 542 4.37 23.97 -3.19
N ARG A 543 4.90 22.76 -3.39
CA ARG A 543 6.32 22.52 -3.67
C ARG A 543 6.75 23.22 -4.96
N ASP A 544 5.99 23.08 -6.03
CA ASP A 544 6.30 23.68 -7.34
C ASP A 544 6.38 25.22 -7.22
N ASN A 545 5.46 25.84 -6.46
CA ASN A 545 5.49 27.28 -6.19
C ASN A 545 6.72 27.71 -5.35
N MET A 546 7.15 26.92 -4.38
CA MET A 546 8.34 27.20 -3.57
C MET A 546 9.63 27.12 -4.39
N MET A 547 9.75 26.14 -5.29
CA MET A 547 10.91 25.99 -6.17
C MET A 547 11.08 27.21 -7.09
N HIS A 548 9.99 27.71 -7.66
CA HIS A 548 10.01 28.92 -8.47
C HIS A 548 10.44 30.16 -7.67
N LEU A 549 9.94 30.33 -6.44
CA LEU A 549 10.32 31.45 -5.58
C LEU A 549 11.84 31.45 -5.30
N ALA A 550 12.41 30.28 -5.01
CA ALA A 550 13.84 30.13 -4.77
C ALA A 550 14.69 30.49 -6.01
N GLN A 551 14.24 30.12 -7.21
CA GLN A 551 14.90 30.49 -8.47
C GLN A 551 14.81 31.99 -8.76
N SER A 552 13.64 32.60 -8.52
CA SER A 552 13.44 34.05 -8.74
C SER A 552 14.22 34.93 -7.76
N ALA A 553 14.49 34.44 -6.53
CA ALA A 553 15.28 35.14 -5.53
C ALA A 553 16.79 35.07 -5.79
N ALA A 554 17.24 34.17 -6.66
CA ALA A 554 18.63 34.03 -7.08
C ALA A 554 18.95 35.00 -8.24
N SER A 555 18.84 36.31 -8.00
CA SER A 555 19.35 37.34 -8.93
C SER A 555 20.89 37.48 -8.87
N PRO A 556 21.58 37.93 -9.93
CA PRO A 556 23.04 37.81 -10.07
C PRO A 556 23.87 38.58 -9.04
N SER A 557 23.32 39.59 -8.35
CA SER A 557 24.08 40.39 -7.38
C SER A 557 24.38 39.65 -6.06
N ALA A 558 23.69 38.55 -5.78
CA ALA A 558 23.95 37.74 -4.58
C ALA A 558 25.09 36.71 -4.79
N ALA A 559 25.57 36.54 -6.03
CA ALA A 559 26.65 35.61 -6.36
C ALA A 559 28.04 36.11 -5.90
N ALA A 560 28.18 37.38 -5.50
CA ALA A 560 29.45 37.96 -5.08
C ALA A 560 29.76 37.86 -3.57
N ALA A 561 28.83 37.35 -2.74
CA ALA A 561 28.98 37.47 -1.27
C ALA A 561 28.73 36.19 -0.46
N ARG A 562 28.76 34.99 -1.07
CA ARG A 562 28.76 33.72 -0.32
C ARG A 562 29.72 32.71 -0.92
N GLY A 563 31.00 32.91 -0.66
CA GLY A 563 31.99 31.85 -0.68
C GLY A 563 31.73 30.89 0.47
N PHE A 564 30.76 29.99 0.31
CA PHE A 564 30.64 28.74 1.07
C PHE A 564 29.86 27.75 0.21
N SER A 565 30.60 26.96 -0.56
CA SER A 565 30.06 25.81 -1.27
C SER A 565 29.56 24.78 -0.24
N PRO A 566 28.28 24.40 -0.23
CA PRO A 566 27.91 23.13 0.38
C PRO A 566 28.57 22.02 -0.46
N PRO A 567 29.06 20.93 0.18
CA PRO A 567 29.74 19.88 -0.55
C PRO A 567 28.79 19.29 -1.59
N ILE A 568 29.27 19.26 -2.83
CA ILE A 568 28.71 18.45 -3.91
C ILE A 568 28.61 17.04 -3.36
N ALA A 569 27.39 16.52 -3.20
CA ALA A 569 27.18 15.09 -3.06
C ALA A 569 27.55 14.46 -4.40
N ALA A 570 28.84 14.22 -4.59
CA ALA A 570 29.32 13.33 -5.61
C ALA A 570 28.55 12.02 -5.45
N ASN A 571 28.11 11.49 -6.59
CA ASN A 571 27.66 10.12 -6.74
C ASN A 571 28.70 9.18 -6.12
N THR A 572 28.57 8.96 -4.82
CA THR A 572 29.15 7.82 -4.14
C THR A 572 28.00 6.85 -4.05
N SER A 573 27.92 5.99 -5.06
CA SER A 573 27.46 4.64 -4.84
C SER A 573 28.04 4.19 -3.51
N GLN A 574 27.23 4.14 -2.46
CA GLN A 574 27.54 3.27 -1.34
C GLN A 574 27.42 1.86 -1.90
N HIS A 575 28.46 1.45 -2.63
CA HIS A 575 28.86 0.07 -2.66
C HIS A 575 28.91 -0.34 -1.20
N ILE A 576 28.00 -1.23 -0.81
CA ILE A 576 28.23 -2.09 0.32
C ILE A 576 29.48 -2.86 -0.06
N THR A 577 30.65 -2.29 0.28
CA THR A 577 31.91 -2.99 0.11
C THR A 577 31.88 -4.18 1.05
N THR A 578 32.44 -5.27 0.56
CA THR A 578 32.57 -6.59 1.21
C THR A 578 33.15 -6.51 2.63
N SER A 579 33.71 -5.37 3.04
CA SER A 579 34.31 -5.10 4.36
C SER A 579 33.32 -5.04 5.54
N THR A 580 32.04 -4.69 5.31
CA THR A 580 31.04 -4.64 6.41
C THR A 580 30.47 -6.04 6.72
N ILE A 581 30.51 -6.95 5.75
CA ILE A 581 30.15 -8.37 5.92
C ILE A 581 31.32 -9.14 6.54
N SER A 582 32.58 -8.77 6.27
CA SER A 582 33.75 -9.39 6.89
C SER A 582 33.86 -9.13 8.40
N LYS A 583 33.31 -8.04 8.94
CA LYS A 583 33.31 -7.77 10.39
C LYS A 583 32.31 -8.61 11.19
N LEU A 584 31.32 -9.21 10.53
CA LEU A 584 30.41 -10.21 11.12
C LEU A 584 30.86 -11.66 10.83
N ALA A 585 31.86 -11.87 9.96
CA ALA A 585 32.40 -13.18 9.60
C ALA A 585 33.79 -13.47 10.20
N ALA A 586 34.46 -12.49 10.82
CA ALA A 586 35.76 -12.66 11.45
C ALA A 586 35.72 -13.30 12.86
N SER A 587 34.55 -13.72 13.36
CA SER A 587 34.44 -14.50 14.61
C SER A 587 34.68 -16.01 14.42
N SER A 588 35.10 -16.43 13.23
CA SER A 588 35.46 -17.81 12.91
C SER A 588 36.68 -17.76 12.00
N GLY A 589 37.85 -17.70 12.63
CA GLY A 589 39.12 -17.33 11.99
C GLY A 589 39.58 -18.31 10.91
N PHE A 590 40.07 -17.76 9.80
CA PHE A 590 41.17 -18.24 8.94
C PHE A 590 41.60 -17.08 7.98
N PRO A 591 42.87 -17.02 7.51
CA PRO A 591 43.47 -15.80 6.93
C PRO A 591 43.29 -15.66 5.40
N ASN A 592 43.25 -14.40 4.93
CA ASN A 592 43.23 -14.00 3.51
C ASN A 592 44.63 -13.55 3.05
N ASN A 593 44.96 -13.81 1.77
CA ASN A 593 46.15 -13.27 1.08
C ASN A 593 45.73 -12.67 -0.29
N PRO A 594 46.23 -11.51 -0.76
CA PRO A 594 45.77 -10.89 -2.00
C PRO A 594 46.81 -10.92 -3.15
N THR A 595 46.32 -10.98 -4.39
CA THR A 595 47.10 -10.59 -5.58
C THR A 595 46.27 -9.75 -6.56
N SER A 596 46.95 -8.75 -7.11
CA SER A 596 46.55 -7.66 -8.01
C SER A 596 46.43 -8.07 -9.48
N PHE A 597 45.87 -7.20 -10.35
CA PHE A 597 46.40 -6.75 -11.68
C PHE A 597 45.25 -6.07 -12.50
N ILE A 598 45.31 -4.74 -12.71
CA ILE A 598 45.72 -3.93 -13.90
C ILE A 598 44.64 -3.78 -15.00
N SER A 599 44.38 -2.52 -15.34
CA SER A 599 43.41 -2.00 -16.33
C SER A 599 44.14 -1.34 -17.51
N SER A 600 43.59 -1.45 -18.73
CA SER A 600 44.00 -0.64 -19.91
C SER A 600 42.76 -0.24 -20.75
N PRO A 601 42.71 0.98 -21.35
CA PRO A 601 41.59 1.46 -22.17
C PRO A 601 41.92 1.58 -23.68
N VAL A 602 40.91 1.51 -24.55
CA VAL A 602 40.98 1.68 -26.03
C VAL A 602 39.66 2.34 -26.54
N PRO A 603 39.64 3.10 -27.67
CA PRO A 603 38.99 4.41 -27.78
C PRO A 603 37.74 4.49 -28.69
N THR A 604 37.17 5.71 -28.72
CA THR A 604 36.13 6.28 -29.60
C THR A 604 36.55 6.40 -31.08
N PRO A 605 35.56 6.41 -32.01
CA PRO A 605 35.69 7.16 -33.26
C PRO A 605 34.54 8.15 -33.52
N SER A 606 34.87 9.14 -34.34
CA SER A 606 34.12 10.33 -34.71
C SER A 606 33.72 10.35 -36.19
N PHE A 607 32.56 10.98 -36.47
CA PHE A 607 32.06 11.66 -37.67
C PHE A 607 32.03 10.96 -39.05
N ILE A 608 30.90 11.13 -39.76
CA ILE A 608 30.81 11.73 -41.12
C ILE A 608 29.36 12.21 -41.36
N SER A 609 29.27 13.45 -41.86
CA SER A 609 28.08 14.16 -42.33
C SER A 609 27.84 13.86 -43.81
N ASN A 610 26.59 13.85 -44.27
CA ASN A 610 26.27 14.11 -45.67
C ASN A 610 24.89 14.78 -45.80
N ASN A 611 24.93 16.04 -46.24
CA ASN A 611 23.81 16.80 -46.79
C ASN A 611 23.59 16.39 -48.25
N ASN A 612 22.34 16.30 -48.68
CA ASN A 612 21.91 16.86 -49.96
C ASN A 612 20.39 17.11 -49.94
N ALA A 613 20.04 18.31 -50.37
CA ALA A 613 18.70 18.88 -50.38
C ALA A 613 17.94 18.52 -51.67
N TYR A 614 16.60 18.48 -51.60
CA TYR A 614 15.73 18.99 -52.67
C TYR A 614 14.41 19.52 -52.07
N THR A 615 14.13 20.76 -52.45
CA THR A 615 12.98 21.63 -52.16
C THR A 615 11.73 21.18 -52.92
N THR A 616 10.54 21.35 -52.34
CA THR A 616 9.32 21.86 -53.02
C THR A 616 8.19 22.05 -51.98
N GLN A 617 7.64 23.26 -51.90
CA GLN A 617 6.40 23.59 -51.19
C GLN A 617 5.22 23.69 -52.18
N PRO A 618 3.98 23.55 -51.68
CA PRO A 618 2.95 24.51 -52.09
C PRO A 618 2.05 25.05 -50.95
N SER A 619 1.59 26.27 -51.17
CA SER A 619 0.80 27.20 -50.34
C SER A 619 -0.68 26.82 -50.10
N PRO A 620 -1.38 27.44 -49.12
CA PRO A 620 -2.79 27.17 -48.80
C PRO A 620 -3.80 28.12 -49.49
N PRO A 621 -5.10 27.76 -49.58
CA PRO A 621 -6.17 28.62 -50.10
C PRO A 621 -6.92 29.45 -49.01
N PRO A 622 -7.73 30.46 -49.39
CA PRO A 622 -8.11 31.63 -48.57
C PRO A 622 -9.49 31.52 -47.85
N PRO A 623 -9.91 32.51 -47.03
CA PRO A 623 -11.04 32.40 -46.11
C PRO A 623 -12.37 32.93 -46.69
N VAL A 624 -13.49 32.47 -46.11
CA VAL A 624 -14.86 32.94 -46.39
C VAL A 624 -15.48 33.54 -45.13
N ALA A 625 -16.20 34.65 -45.30
CA ALA A 625 -16.79 35.49 -44.26
C ALA A 625 -18.33 35.39 -44.18
N GLY A 626 -18.88 35.78 -43.01
CA GLY A 626 -20.29 36.12 -42.74
C GLY A 626 -20.93 35.22 -41.66
N GLY A 627 -21.63 35.67 -40.62
CA GLY A 627 -22.04 36.99 -40.11
C GLY A 627 -23.12 36.80 -39.01
N THR A 628 -23.08 37.66 -37.98
CA THR A 628 -24.16 38.10 -37.02
C THR A 628 -24.92 37.05 -36.16
N GLY A 629 -25.32 37.28 -34.89
CA GLY A 629 -25.54 38.50 -34.12
C GLY A 629 -25.64 38.28 -32.59
N ALA A 630 -26.01 39.35 -31.89
CA ALA A 630 -25.62 39.72 -30.53
C ALA A 630 -26.53 39.26 -29.36
N GLY A 631 -25.96 39.31 -28.15
CA GLY A 631 -26.66 39.41 -26.86
C GLY A 631 -25.71 39.97 -25.80
N ALA A 632 -25.77 41.28 -25.53
CA ALA A 632 -24.87 42.00 -24.65
C ALA A 632 -25.35 42.01 -23.18
N SER A 633 -24.46 41.72 -22.23
CA SER A 633 -24.64 42.01 -20.81
C SER A 633 -23.41 42.76 -20.28
N ASN A 634 -23.64 43.98 -19.79
CA ASN A 634 -22.61 44.93 -19.34
C ASN A 634 -21.76 44.38 -18.19
N VAL A 635 -20.44 44.36 -18.35
CA VAL A 635 -19.45 44.07 -17.30
C VAL A 635 -18.62 45.33 -17.07
N MET A 636 -18.60 45.85 -15.83
CA MET A 636 -17.67 46.89 -15.42
C MET A 636 -16.27 46.31 -15.25
N THR A 637 -15.29 46.91 -15.92
CA THR A 637 -13.87 46.56 -15.89
C THR A 637 -13.08 47.50 -14.97
N THR A 638 -12.04 46.98 -14.32
CA THR A 638 -11.02 47.82 -13.65
C THR A 638 -10.08 48.45 -14.68
N SER A 639 -9.21 49.38 -14.26
CA SER A 639 -8.20 50.02 -15.13
C SER A 639 -7.21 49.06 -15.79
N SER A 640 -7.21 47.77 -15.39
CA SER A 640 -6.44 46.68 -15.98
C SER A 640 -7.27 45.72 -16.85
N GLY A 641 -8.54 46.01 -17.12
CA GLY A 641 -9.40 45.25 -18.05
C GLY A 641 -9.95 43.93 -17.50
N LEU A 642 -9.89 43.66 -16.20
CA LEU A 642 -10.44 42.44 -15.60
C LEU A 642 -11.88 42.65 -15.07
N PRO A 643 -12.78 41.64 -15.18
CA PRO A 643 -14.13 41.70 -14.60
C PRO A 643 -14.11 41.71 -13.07
N MET A 644 -14.82 42.63 -12.42
CA MET A 644 -15.14 42.51 -11.00
C MET A 644 -16.33 41.58 -10.79
N TYR A 645 -16.12 40.44 -10.11
CA TYR A 645 -17.22 39.60 -9.61
C TYR A 645 -17.38 39.79 -8.10
N THR A 646 -18.57 40.16 -7.66
CA THR A 646 -18.96 40.18 -6.25
C THR A 646 -19.28 38.77 -5.78
N MET A 647 -18.63 38.33 -4.69
CA MET A 647 -18.87 36.99 -4.11
C MET A 647 -20.30 36.86 -3.62
N ASN A 648 -20.96 35.75 -3.95
CA ASN A 648 -22.30 35.47 -3.45
C ASN A 648 -22.27 35.08 -1.94
N PRO A 649 -23.41 35.13 -1.23
CA PRO A 649 -23.46 34.88 0.22
C PRO A 649 -22.99 33.47 0.66
N LEU A 650 -23.14 32.47 -0.20
CA LEU A 650 -22.63 31.11 0.05
C LEU A 650 -21.10 31.08 -0.02
N GLN A 651 -20.51 31.72 -1.03
CA GLN A 651 -19.05 31.86 -1.18
C GLN A 651 -18.44 32.65 -0.03
N GLN A 652 -19.12 33.68 0.48
CA GLN A 652 -18.67 34.43 1.67
C GLN A 652 -18.71 33.56 2.93
N ARG A 653 -19.75 32.74 3.12
CA ARG A 653 -19.87 31.83 4.25
C ARG A 653 -18.80 30.73 4.20
N GLU A 654 -18.54 30.17 3.02
CA GLU A 654 -17.47 29.17 2.81
C GLU A 654 -16.08 29.78 3.01
N ALA A 655 -15.85 31.02 2.57
CA ALA A 655 -14.60 31.74 2.80
C ALA A 655 -14.34 31.98 4.30
N MET A 656 -15.36 32.39 5.08
CA MET A 656 -15.25 32.55 6.53
C MET A 656 -14.99 31.22 7.26
N LEU A 657 -15.64 30.13 6.84
CA LEU A 657 -15.40 28.80 7.41
C LEU A 657 -13.99 28.30 7.09
N LYS A 658 -13.51 28.57 5.87
CA LYS A 658 -12.16 28.24 5.42
C LYS A 658 -11.10 29.03 6.18
N GLU A 659 -11.32 30.33 6.42
CA GLU A 659 -10.43 31.17 7.21
C GLU A 659 -10.34 30.69 8.67
N LYS A 660 -11.48 30.35 9.27
CA LYS A 660 -11.53 29.77 10.61
C LYS A 660 -10.73 28.47 10.69
N TRP A 661 -10.87 27.60 9.68
CA TRP A 661 -10.13 26.35 9.60
C TRP A 661 -8.63 26.56 9.35
N GLU A 662 -8.24 27.53 8.52
CA GLU A 662 -6.83 27.86 8.29
C GLU A 662 -6.14 28.41 9.55
N ASN A 663 -6.85 29.21 10.35
CA ASN A 663 -6.35 29.71 11.62
C ASN A 663 -6.18 28.59 12.66
N GLU A 664 -7.14 27.66 12.72
CA GLU A 664 -7.04 26.47 13.57
C GLU A 664 -5.89 25.54 13.12
N ARG A 665 -5.75 25.31 11.82
CA ARG A 665 -4.64 24.54 11.24
C ARG A 665 -3.29 25.20 11.52
N LYS A 666 -3.14 26.51 11.36
CA LYS A 666 -1.90 27.24 11.70
C LYS A 666 -1.57 27.10 13.19
N SER A 667 -2.57 27.14 14.06
CA SER A 667 -2.40 26.91 15.51
C SER A 667 -1.94 25.48 15.81
N LEU A 668 -2.53 24.47 15.17
CA LEU A 668 -2.14 23.08 15.30
C LEU A 668 -0.73 22.80 14.74
N LEU A 669 -0.38 23.40 13.60
CA LEU A 669 0.97 23.31 13.03
C LEU A 669 2.02 24.01 13.90
N LYS A 670 1.67 25.12 14.55
CA LYS A 670 2.55 25.78 15.53
C LYS A 670 2.74 24.94 16.79
N LYS A 671 1.71 24.22 17.23
CA LYS A 671 1.80 23.23 18.33
C LYS A 671 2.63 22.00 17.93
N ALA A 672 2.48 21.52 16.70
CA ALA A 672 3.24 20.40 16.15
C ALA A 672 4.70 20.77 15.85
N GLY A 673 4.99 22.00 15.44
CA GLY A 673 6.35 22.49 15.19
C GLY A 673 7.24 22.49 16.45
N ASN A 674 6.64 22.53 17.64
CA ASN A 674 7.36 22.39 18.91
C ASN A 674 7.64 20.92 19.30
N GLN A 675 7.15 19.94 18.52
CA GLN A 675 7.47 18.52 18.68
C GLN A 675 7.78 17.88 17.31
N GLN A 676 9.07 17.81 16.96
CA GLN A 676 9.64 17.00 15.86
C GLN A 676 9.26 17.40 14.41
N GLY A 677 9.73 18.57 13.98
CA GLY A 677 9.50 19.13 12.64
C GLY A 677 10.37 18.62 11.47
N GLU A 678 11.20 17.58 11.61
CA GLU A 678 12.10 17.12 10.52
C GLU A 678 11.59 15.91 9.70
N SER A 679 10.45 15.31 10.06
CA SER A 679 10.03 14.02 9.50
C SER A 679 9.32 14.15 8.14
N VAL A 680 8.50 15.18 7.95
CA VAL A 680 7.60 15.26 6.77
C VAL A 680 8.34 15.67 5.50
N GLU A 681 9.27 16.63 5.57
CA GLU A 681 10.05 17.06 4.40
C GLU A 681 11.05 15.99 3.93
N ARG A 682 11.63 15.21 4.85
CA ARG A 682 12.49 14.07 4.52
C ARG A 682 11.70 12.90 3.93
N LEU A 683 10.47 12.66 4.40
CA LEU A 683 9.55 11.68 3.82
C LEU A 683 9.04 12.10 2.44
N LEU A 684 8.75 13.38 2.24
CA LEU A 684 8.36 13.93 0.94
C LEU A 684 9.53 13.93 -0.05
N ALA A 685 10.75 14.25 0.41
CA ALA A 685 11.95 14.11 -0.41
C ALA A 685 12.13 12.65 -0.86
N ASN A 686 11.98 11.67 0.03
CA ASN A 686 12.12 10.26 -0.36
C ASN A 686 10.97 9.71 -1.23
N TYR A 687 9.80 10.36 -1.24
CA TYR A 687 8.66 9.96 -2.07
C TYR A 687 8.60 10.69 -3.42
N PHE A 688 9.25 11.86 -3.54
CA PHE A 688 9.23 12.73 -4.73
C PHE A 688 10.60 13.00 -5.36
N VAL A 689 11.71 12.51 -4.79
CA VAL A 689 13.10 12.70 -5.29
C VAL A 689 13.68 11.40 -5.86
N VAL A 690 12.85 10.45 -6.27
CA VAL A 690 13.32 9.43 -7.19
C VAL A 690 12.40 9.37 -8.37
#